data_AF-A0A3B8PGP7-F1
#
_entry.id   AF-A0A3B8PGP7-F1
#
_cell.length_a   1.000
_cell.length_b   1.000
_cell.length_c   1.000
_cell.angle_alpha   90.00
_cell.angle_beta   90.00
_cell.angle_gamma   90.00
#
_symmetry.space_group_name_H-M   'P 1'
#
loop_
_entity.id
_entity.type
_entity.pdbx_description
1 polymer ?
#
loop_
_entity_poly.entity_id
_entity_poly.type
_entity_poly.pdbx_seq_one_letter_code
_entity_poly.pdbx_strand_id
1 'polypeptide(L)'
;MVERPSYELARGFVYHRGIVSGVKWWPTVSQNHAFSRLVSLLMLFSMWTTAAAAREKSDPESFETLGKSYQARVRPLLGQFCTGCHSTKKKAGELDLERFGKLSDVRRGTKAWLGVVEMLEKREMPPKKSKQPSDTQRKVLVDWARRYLHAEALAQAGDPGPVVLRRLSNAEYTFSVRDLTGVPLDPAREFPGDNAAGEGFTNTGAGQAMSPALLRKYLDAGKQIAGHAVLVPDGIRFSIKNSRRDWTDEKLAEIRTFYRRYTRSNDLGVGDKVGNINVHSNTRLGIAGQLPIEKYLLATLEERTRLRTGKTTIAAVAKQRQLSRPYLQRLWKSLNLKQSSLILDRVRARWRAAKPVDVKGVVAEVEPWQQALWVFGPVGLVGRTDGPKLWMSGVDPVLTSQELRRAFTAPKADAKANDKSKKPVVLSLVIGDAGDGRDGDFVVFQKARLIKKGQPDVLLRDVRKLVGDVAGGPWGLDPARFGKHPVAKELDPPLAADSLCVQAPAVITFLLPAALVEGREFVTTAVVEPRTGENGSLQVGLVDGKHEMAAGLRVTKVTTKFSQVTHLFSHDRVTTFQDPVLVAQPIAPKSGSGKPKGEKKPARAKQLPASPGRIRITRAFADFRELFPMALCYSQIVPVDEVLTMTLFHREDHHLSRLMLTKSERRTLDRLWRELRFVSDWPLKKVTAMELLLEVMEGVNHPQYEALVPIKALTLKEAKVFRKDLKQAEAGQIDAVLELAGRAYRRPLRDAETAELRGLYARLRQRGLSHDESVRLTIARIFVAGAFLYRLEQVPEGPKASAVGNFELATRLSYFLWSSGPDEELRQAADRGSLVEEKHLLAQVRRMQRHPSIRRLATEFGCQWLHIHDFPVLALKSDKHYPKFAVLKSHMYEESIRFLADAFSGDRSLMEVLDSDHTFVNPPLAAFYGISGFKPGKTNDGWQRVGGMRARGRGGLLGLAATLAKPSGAARTSPILRGNWVSEVLLGEKLPRPPKQVPQLPSDESSTDGLTVRQLVARHSTQESCARCHRRIDPFGFALEGFDTIGRSRTRDLGGRDVDTKTRLPDGVAIDGLAGLKTYLKTKRFDTFVRQFNRKLLGYALGRQTQLSDQPLLDEIHRRMSQNDYRLSVAIEMIVLSPQFRQIRGRDARVADSP
;
A
#
# COMPACT_ATOMS: atom_id res chain seq x y z
N MET A 1 -33.88 30.69 -21.98
CA MET A 1 -33.62 29.49 -22.79
C MET A 1 -32.13 29.19 -22.84
N VAL A 2 -31.60 28.18 -22.16
CA VAL A 2 -32.03 27.44 -20.94
C VAL A 2 -30.92 26.40 -20.69
N GLU A 3 -30.44 26.12 -19.48
CA GLU A 3 -30.07 27.01 -18.36
C GLU A 3 -28.72 26.40 -17.82
N ARG A 4 -27.74 27.08 -17.21
CA ARG A 4 -27.71 28.09 -16.12
C ARG A 4 -28.05 27.49 -14.72
N PRO A 5 -27.61 28.12 -13.60
CA PRO A 5 -26.88 27.39 -12.54
C PRO A 5 -27.68 27.22 -11.23
N SER A 6 -27.13 27.32 -10.01
CA SER A 6 -26.83 28.63 -9.37
C SER A 6 -26.85 28.53 -7.82
N TYR A 7 -26.74 29.56 -6.96
CA TYR A 7 -26.44 31.03 -7.04
C TYR A 7 -25.52 31.30 -5.80
N GLU A 8 -24.28 31.82 -5.96
CA GLU A 8 -23.81 33.17 -5.52
C GLU A 8 -23.67 33.41 -3.99
N LEU A 9 -22.97 34.42 -3.41
CA LEU A 9 -21.93 35.42 -3.77
C LEU A 9 -21.04 35.63 -2.49
N ALA A 10 -20.18 36.63 -2.19
CA ALA A 10 -19.85 37.93 -2.80
C ALA A 10 -18.37 38.38 -2.59
N ARG A 11 -18.13 39.67 -2.90
CA ARG A 11 -16.99 40.55 -2.57
C ARG A 11 -16.94 40.89 -1.06
N GLY A 12 -15.88 41.45 -0.45
CA GLY A 12 -14.55 41.84 -0.95
C GLY A 12 -13.85 42.88 -0.03
N PHE A 13 -12.70 43.42 -0.48
CA PHE A 13 -11.84 44.45 0.16
C PHE A 13 -10.99 44.06 1.38
N VAL A 14 -10.02 44.94 1.69
CA VAL A 14 -8.80 44.70 2.50
C VAL A 14 -8.38 46.01 3.19
N TYR A 15 -7.80 45.91 4.40
CA TYR A 15 -6.72 46.72 5.03
C TYR A 15 -6.91 47.25 6.47
N HIS A 16 -5.76 47.30 7.15
CA HIS A 16 -5.35 48.15 8.28
C HIS A 16 -5.69 47.82 9.77
N ARG A 17 -4.72 48.22 10.61
CA ARG A 17 -4.70 48.27 12.09
C ARG A 17 -5.08 49.69 12.54
N GLY A 18 -5.61 49.87 13.77
CA GLY A 18 -5.39 51.13 14.52
C GLY A 18 -6.48 51.63 15.49
N ILE A 19 -6.35 51.30 16.79
CA ILE A 19 -6.12 52.25 17.90
C ILE A 19 -7.11 53.47 18.09
N VAL A 20 -7.98 53.35 19.12
CA VAL A 20 -8.25 54.30 20.25
C VAL A 20 -9.28 55.47 20.20
N SER A 21 -10.02 55.59 21.33
CA SER A 21 -10.63 56.79 22.02
C SER A 21 -12.13 57.16 21.87
N GLY A 22 -12.69 57.74 22.97
CA GLY A 22 -13.99 58.46 23.08
C GLY A 22 -15.23 57.59 23.39
N VAL A 23 -15.68 57.26 24.61
CA VAL A 23 -15.93 58.02 25.87
C VAL A 23 -17.10 59.02 25.80
N LYS A 24 -18.20 58.75 26.54
CA LYS A 24 -18.79 59.66 27.56
C LYS A 24 -19.99 59.05 28.36
N TRP A 25 -19.77 58.96 29.69
CA TRP A 25 -20.70 59.28 30.81
C TRP A 25 -21.90 58.39 31.26
N TRP A 26 -22.06 58.43 32.59
CA TRP A 26 -23.15 57.98 33.50
C TRP A 26 -24.19 59.13 33.68
N PRO A 27 -25.31 59.02 34.46
CA PRO A 27 -25.59 58.19 35.65
C PRO A 27 -26.88 57.31 35.48
N THR A 28 -27.73 56.88 36.42
CA THR A 28 -28.04 57.25 37.83
C THR A 28 -28.68 56.08 38.61
N VAL A 29 -29.06 56.28 39.89
CA VAL A 29 -29.55 55.28 40.85
C VAL A 29 -30.92 55.67 41.44
N SER A 30 -31.83 54.70 41.63
CA SER A 30 -32.88 54.67 42.67
C SER A 30 -33.48 53.25 42.74
N GLN A 31 -33.14 52.41 43.73
CA GLN A 31 -33.86 52.21 45.00
C GLN A 31 -35.36 51.83 44.87
N ASN A 32 -35.70 50.60 45.27
CA ASN A 32 -36.29 50.40 46.60
C ASN A 32 -36.21 48.94 47.09
N HIS A 33 -36.22 48.75 48.42
CA HIS A 33 -36.26 47.44 49.08
C HIS A 33 -37.63 47.19 49.71
N ALA A 34 -38.20 45.99 49.52
CA ALA A 34 -38.86 45.18 50.57
C ALA A 34 -39.61 43.97 49.97
N PHE A 35 -39.02 42.75 49.99
CA PHE A 35 -39.76 41.48 50.20
C PHE A 35 -38.85 40.22 50.30
N SER A 36 -37.79 40.24 51.14
CA SER A 36 -37.05 38.99 51.44
C SER A 36 -36.29 39.04 52.77
N ARG A 37 -36.95 38.63 53.87
CA ARG A 37 -36.29 38.34 55.17
C ARG A 37 -36.86 37.16 55.97
N LEU A 38 -37.95 36.50 55.54
CA LEU A 38 -38.58 35.42 56.32
C LEU A 38 -38.27 33.98 55.85
N VAL A 39 -37.78 33.78 54.62
CA VAL A 39 -37.55 32.42 54.06
C VAL A 39 -36.13 31.90 54.31
N SER A 40 -35.13 32.79 54.38
CA SER A 40 -33.71 32.41 54.46
C SER A 40 -33.30 31.79 55.80
N LEU A 41 -34.03 32.04 56.89
CA LEU A 41 -33.68 31.57 58.24
C LEU A 41 -34.07 30.10 58.49
N LEU A 42 -35.06 29.55 57.77
CA LEU A 42 -35.47 28.16 57.92
C LEU A 42 -34.65 27.17 57.07
N MET A 43 -34.04 27.61 55.96
CA MET A 43 -33.19 26.72 55.14
C MET A 43 -31.78 26.52 55.71
N LEU A 44 -31.28 27.43 56.55
CA LEU A 44 -29.91 27.35 57.08
C LEU A 44 -29.74 26.33 58.22
N PHE A 45 -30.82 25.96 58.93
CA PHE A 45 -30.74 24.99 60.04
C PHE A 45 -30.94 23.52 59.60
N SER A 46 -31.54 23.26 58.43
CA SER A 46 -31.72 21.90 57.90
C SER A 46 -30.53 21.36 57.09
N MET A 47 -29.54 22.20 56.76
CA MET A 47 -28.35 21.79 55.98
C MET A 47 -27.15 21.37 56.83
N TRP A 48 -27.19 21.52 58.16
CA TRP A 48 -26.08 21.16 59.06
C TRP A 48 -26.25 19.80 59.78
N THR A 49 -27.43 19.20 59.78
CA THR A 49 -27.69 17.91 60.46
C THR A 49 -27.68 16.68 59.54
N THR A 50 -27.74 16.85 58.21
CA THR A 50 -27.71 15.75 57.23
C THR A 50 -26.35 15.54 56.55
N ALA A 51 -25.43 16.52 56.64
CA ALA A 51 -24.08 16.42 56.08
C ALA A 51 -23.16 15.44 56.85
N ALA A 52 -23.43 15.21 58.14
CA ALA A 52 -22.58 14.39 59.02
C ALA A 52 -22.63 12.87 58.72
N ALA A 53 -23.67 12.39 58.03
CA ALA A 53 -23.92 10.95 57.86
C ALA A 53 -23.34 10.34 56.55
N ALA A 54 -22.65 11.13 55.72
CA ALA A 54 -22.38 10.75 54.32
C ALA A 54 -20.91 10.87 53.87
N ARG A 55 -19.93 11.05 54.77
CA ARG A 55 -18.51 10.93 54.39
C ARG A 55 -17.50 10.62 55.50
N GLU A 56 -17.74 9.56 56.26
CA GLU A 56 -16.59 8.83 56.83
C GLU A 56 -15.73 8.29 55.69
N LYS A 57 -14.60 8.96 55.42
CA LYS A 57 -13.39 8.22 55.08
C LYS A 57 -12.97 7.50 56.37
N SER A 58 -13.45 6.28 56.57
CA SER A 58 -12.86 5.41 57.59
C SER A 58 -11.42 5.14 57.18
N ASP A 59 -10.45 5.74 57.89
CA ASP A 59 -9.04 5.38 57.71
C ASP A 59 -8.87 3.87 57.91
N PRO A 60 -7.92 3.24 57.19
CA PRO A 60 -7.77 1.79 57.22
C PRO A 60 -7.55 1.28 58.64
N GLU A 61 -8.53 0.52 59.15
CA GLU A 61 -8.54 -0.02 60.51
C GLU A 61 -7.22 -0.72 60.82
N SER A 62 -6.53 -0.26 61.86
CA SER A 62 -5.17 -0.71 62.13
C SER A 62 -5.11 -2.22 62.36
N PHE A 63 -4.00 -2.85 61.96
CA PHE A 63 -3.78 -4.27 62.23
C PHE A 63 -3.86 -4.61 63.73
N GLU A 64 -3.60 -3.65 64.62
CA GLU A 64 -3.80 -3.84 66.05
C GLU A 64 -5.30 -3.98 66.42
N THR A 65 -6.14 -3.07 65.93
CA THR A 65 -7.61 -3.12 66.14
C THR A 65 -8.23 -4.35 65.49
N LEU A 66 -7.82 -4.68 64.25
CA LEU A 66 -8.21 -5.92 63.58
C LEU A 66 -7.79 -7.16 64.38
N GLY A 67 -6.59 -7.15 65.00
CA GLY A 67 -6.08 -8.24 65.83
C GLY A 67 -6.84 -8.41 67.14
N LYS A 68 -7.16 -7.32 67.82
CA LYS A 68 -8.03 -7.29 69.01
C LYS A 68 -9.42 -7.83 68.67
N SER A 69 -10.05 -7.34 67.59
CA SER A 69 -11.33 -7.84 67.10
C SER A 69 -11.28 -9.31 66.65
N TYR A 70 -10.15 -9.78 66.13
CA TYR A 70 -10.00 -11.17 65.70
C TYR A 70 -10.10 -12.14 66.88
N GLN A 71 -9.31 -11.91 67.94
CA GLN A 71 -9.32 -12.74 69.13
C GLN A 71 -10.67 -12.68 69.86
N ALA A 72 -11.24 -11.48 70.02
CA ALA A 72 -12.47 -11.28 70.79
C ALA A 72 -13.74 -11.77 70.08
N ARG A 73 -13.81 -11.68 68.73
CA ARG A 73 -15.08 -11.88 68.00
C ARG A 73 -15.04 -12.90 66.87
N VAL A 74 -13.89 -13.17 66.25
CA VAL A 74 -13.81 -14.05 65.07
C VAL A 74 -13.33 -15.44 65.44
N ARG A 75 -12.19 -15.56 66.14
CA ARG A 75 -11.61 -16.84 66.54
C ARG A 75 -12.59 -17.74 67.33
N PRO A 76 -13.44 -17.24 68.25
CA PRO A 76 -14.45 -18.05 68.91
C PRO A 76 -15.51 -18.62 67.94
N LEU A 77 -15.91 -17.84 66.93
CA LEU A 77 -16.87 -18.28 65.90
C LEU A 77 -16.24 -19.32 64.96
N LEU A 78 -14.95 -19.19 64.62
CA LEU A 78 -14.21 -20.23 63.87
C LEU A 78 -14.19 -21.55 64.66
N GLY A 79 -13.91 -21.48 65.97
CA GLY A 79 -13.93 -22.64 66.87
C GLY A 79 -15.33 -23.27 66.99
N GLN A 80 -16.38 -22.45 67.04
CA GLN A 80 -17.76 -22.91 67.20
C GLN A 80 -18.38 -23.53 65.94
N PHE A 81 -17.94 -23.12 64.74
CA PHE A 81 -18.60 -23.47 63.48
C PHE A 81 -17.71 -24.12 62.41
N CYS A 82 -16.38 -24.00 62.49
CA CYS A 82 -15.47 -24.32 61.38
C CYS A 82 -14.40 -25.39 61.71
N THR A 83 -13.75 -25.32 62.88
CA THR A 83 -12.59 -26.20 63.19
C THR A 83 -12.94 -27.69 63.25
N GLY A 84 -14.20 -28.06 63.53
CA GLY A 84 -14.69 -29.45 63.47
C GLY A 84 -14.58 -30.12 62.09
N CYS A 85 -14.28 -29.35 61.03
CA CYS A 85 -13.89 -29.86 59.70
C CYS A 85 -12.65 -29.18 59.09
N HIS A 86 -12.12 -28.11 59.70
CA HIS A 86 -10.96 -27.35 59.22
C HIS A 86 -9.95 -27.08 60.34
N SER A 87 -9.37 -28.15 60.90
CA SER A 87 -8.38 -28.15 61.98
C SER A 87 -7.12 -28.91 61.58
N THR A 88 -6.06 -28.81 62.39
CA THR A 88 -4.78 -29.49 62.18
C THR A 88 -4.96 -31.00 62.03
N LYS A 89 -5.90 -31.59 62.79
CA LYS A 89 -6.26 -33.02 62.75
C LYS A 89 -7.19 -33.39 61.57
N LYS A 90 -7.98 -32.45 61.04
CA LYS A 90 -9.00 -32.71 60.03
C LYS A 90 -9.09 -31.54 59.06
N LYS A 91 -8.40 -31.66 57.91
CA LYS A 91 -8.22 -30.62 56.89
C LYS A 91 -9.16 -30.84 55.70
N ALA A 92 -10.47 -30.73 55.91
CA ALA A 92 -11.43 -30.91 54.81
C ALA A 92 -11.21 -29.84 53.72
N GLY A 93 -11.11 -30.27 52.46
CA GLY A 93 -10.80 -29.36 51.35
C GLY A 93 -9.43 -28.67 51.48
N GLU A 94 -8.45 -29.35 52.08
CA GLU A 94 -7.07 -28.88 52.32
C GLU A 94 -6.95 -27.64 53.22
N LEU A 95 -8.08 -27.16 53.77
CA LEU A 95 -8.15 -25.96 54.59
C LEU A 95 -7.99 -26.29 56.08
N ASP A 96 -6.97 -25.68 56.67
CA ASP A 96 -6.70 -25.62 58.11
C ASP A 96 -6.90 -24.16 58.59
N LEU A 97 -7.85 -23.97 59.50
CA LEU A 97 -8.17 -22.69 60.14
C LEU A 97 -7.68 -22.61 61.59
N GLU A 98 -7.30 -23.74 62.20
CA GLU A 98 -6.84 -23.81 63.59
C GLU A 98 -5.46 -23.17 63.75
N ARG A 99 -4.60 -23.34 62.74
CA ARG A 99 -3.31 -22.66 62.62
C ARG A 99 -3.37 -21.12 62.64
N PHE A 100 -4.54 -20.51 62.46
CA PHE A 100 -4.73 -19.05 62.54
C PHE A 100 -4.94 -18.58 63.98
N GLY A 101 -3.98 -18.87 64.86
CA GLY A 101 -4.05 -18.56 66.28
C GLY A 101 -4.05 -17.06 66.60
N LYS A 102 -3.38 -16.24 65.78
CA LYS A 102 -3.30 -14.77 65.89
C LYS A 102 -3.21 -14.12 64.51
N LEU A 103 -3.35 -12.79 64.45
CA LEU A 103 -3.39 -12.04 63.19
C LEU A 103 -2.12 -12.24 62.33
N SER A 104 -0.93 -12.40 62.92
CA SER A 104 0.30 -12.69 62.17
C SER A 104 0.21 -13.95 61.32
N ASP A 105 -0.66 -14.88 61.70
CA ASP A 105 -0.82 -16.17 61.03
C ASP A 105 -1.90 -16.05 59.95
N VAL A 106 -2.93 -15.24 60.19
CA VAL A 106 -3.89 -14.79 59.18
C VAL A 106 -3.16 -14.07 58.03
N ARG A 107 -2.21 -13.17 58.33
CA ARG A 107 -1.39 -12.46 57.33
C ARG A 107 -0.55 -13.40 56.47
N ARG A 108 0.11 -14.40 57.08
CA ARG A 108 0.82 -15.49 56.37
C ARG A 108 -0.10 -16.48 55.65
N GLY A 109 -1.42 -16.36 55.83
CA GLY A 109 -2.43 -17.24 55.22
C GLY A 109 -3.47 -16.49 54.40
N THR A 110 -3.21 -15.25 53.98
CA THR A 110 -4.17 -14.33 53.35
C THR A 110 -4.99 -14.99 52.21
N LYS A 111 -4.34 -15.82 51.40
CA LYS A 111 -4.97 -16.58 50.30
C LYS A 111 -6.11 -17.51 50.75
N ALA A 112 -6.01 -18.11 51.94
CA ALA A 112 -7.09 -18.92 52.50
C ALA A 112 -8.30 -18.04 52.88
N TRP A 113 -8.06 -16.83 53.37
CA TRP A 113 -9.10 -15.90 53.80
C TRP A 113 -9.96 -15.36 52.65
N LEU A 114 -9.39 -15.20 51.46
CA LEU A 114 -10.16 -14.95 50.23
C LEU A 114 -11.19 -16.08 49.98
N GLY A 115 -10.79 -17.34 50.17
CA GLY A 115 -11.68 -18.50 50.04
C GLY A 115 -12.74 -18.59 51.15
N VAL A 116 -12.36 -18.28 52.39
CA VAL A 116 -13.29 -18.24 53.54
C VAL A 116 -14.40 -17.23 53.30
N VAL A 117 -14.07 -16.02 52.84
CA VAL A 117 -15.06 -14.98 52.50
C VAL A 117 -16.01 -15.45 51.40
N GLU A 118 -15.47 -15.99 50.29
CA GLU A 118 -16.29 -16.50 49.18
C GLU A 118 -17.29 -17.60 49.64
N MET A 119 -16.84 -18.54 50.48
CA MET A 119 -17.67 -19.65 50.95
C MET A 119 -18.71 -19.26 52.01
N LEU A 120 -18.39 -18.28 52.87
CA LEU A 120 -19.33 -17.76 53.87
C LEU A 120 -20.44 -16.93 53.22
N GLU A 121 -20.10 -16.07 52.25
CA GLU A 121 -21.05 -15.22 51.52
C GLU A 121 -22.03 -16.04 50.67
N LYS A 122 -21.54 -17.05 49.96
CA LYS A 122 -22.38 -17.99 49.18
C LYS A 122 -23.27 -18.90 50.03
N ARG A 123 -23.13 -18.85 51.36
CA ARG A 123 -23.70 -19.81 52.32
C ARG A 123 -23.38 -21.26 51.92
N GLU A 124 -22.15 -21.50 51.46
CA GLU A 124 -21.64 -22.84 51.11
C GLU A 124 -20.95 -23.50 52.31
N MET A 125 -20.35 -22.70 53.20
CA MET A 125 -19.83 -23.16 54.49
C MET A 125 -20.50 -22.45 55.69
N PRO A 126 -20.64 -23.12 56.85
CA PRO A 126 -20.48 -24.58 57.04
C PRO A 126 -21.53 -25.39 56.24
N PRO A 127 -21.33 -26.70 56.00
CA PRO A 127 -22.29 -27.54 55.27
C PRO A 127 -23.67 -27.62 55.96
N LYS A 128 -24.76 -27.87 55.20
CA LYS A 128 -26.14 -27.97 55.74
C LYS A 128 -26.30 -28.87 56.98
N LYS A 129 -25.52 -29.96 57.09
CA LYS A 129 -25.55 -30.91 58.22
C LYS A 129 -24.68 -30.51 59.42
N SER A 130 -23.97 -29.39 59.34
CA SER A 130 -23.10 -28.86 60.39
C SER A 130 -23.75 -27.64 61.05
N LYS A 131 -23.39 -27.39 62.31
CA LYS A 131 -23.86 -26.24 63.10
C LYS A 131 -23.65 -24.93 62.30
N GLN A 132 -24.71 -24.14 62.13
CA GLN A 132 -24.66 -22.91 61.34
C GLN A 132 -24.50 -21.67 62.23
N PRO A 133 -23.69 -20.67 61.81
CA PRO A 133 -23.75 -19.33 62.39
C PRO A 133 -25.06 -18.64 61.98
N SER A 134 -25.63 -17.84 62.88
CA SER A 134 -26.73 -16.93 62.55
C SER A 134 -26.29 -15.88 61.51
N ASP A 135 -27.23 -15.21 60.86
CA ASP A 135 -26.90 -14.18 59.86
C ASP A 135 -26.05 -13.04 60.45
N THR A 136 -26.30 -12.66 61.71
CA THR A 136 -25.47 -11.70 62.46
C THR A 136 -24.05 -12.23 62.71
N GLN A 137 -23.90 -13.50 63.12
CA GLN A 137 -22.58 -14.12 63.33
C GLN A 137 -21.81 -14.29 62.01
N ARG A 138 -22.50 -14.69 60.94
CA ARG A 138 -21.94 -14.79 59.58
C ARG A 138 -21.50 -13.42 59.06
N LYS A 139 -22.29 -12.37 59.33
CA LYS A 139 -21.93 -10.99 59.02
C LYS A 139 -20.69 -10.53 59.81
N VAL A 140 -20.57 -10.85 61.10
CA VAL A 140 -19.34 -10.55 61.89
C VAL A 140 -18.10 -11.21 61.28
N LEU A 141 -18.19 -12.48 60.87
CA LEU A 141 -17.08 -13.18 60.19
C LEU A 141 -16.69 -12.50 58.87
N VAL A 142 -17.68 -12.24 58.00
CA VAL A 142 -17.47 -11.67 56.66
C VAL A 142 -16.99 -10.21 56.74
N ASP A 143 -17.62 -9.37 57.55
CA ASP A 143 -17.25 -7.95 57.71
C ASP A 143 -15.86 -7.78 58.31
N TRP A 144 -15.45 -8.62 59.27
CA TRP A 144 -14.07 -8.60 59.76
C TRP A 144 -13.09 -9.07 58.68
N ALA A 145 -13.37 -10.18 58.00
CA ALA A 145 -12.47 -10.71 56.97
C ALA A 145 -12.35 -9.76 55.76
N ARG A 146 -13.40 -9.04 55.40
CA ARG A 146 -13.38 -7.97 54.39
C ARG A 146 -12.53 -6.78 54.82
N ARG A 147 -12.70 -6.26 56.05
CA ARG A 147 -11.88 -5.15 56.59
C ARG A 147 -10.41 -5.55 56.68
N TYR A 148 -10.14 -6.78 57.12
CA TYR A 148 -8.81 -7.37 57.12
C TYR A 148 -8.19 -7.45 55.72
N LEU A 149 -8.90 -8.01 54.73
CA LEU A 149 -8.40 -8.12 53.35
C LEU A 149 -8.19 -6.74 52.70
N HIS A 150 -9.01 -5.75 53.03
CA HIS A 150 -8.84 -4.36 52.59
C HIS A 150 -7.60 -3.71 53.22
N ALA A 151 -7.35 -3.91 54.52
CA ALA A 151 -6.13 -3.43 55.19
C ALA A 151 -4.87 -4.11 54.63
N GLU A 152 -4.93 -5.41 54.32
CA GLU A 152 -3.81 -6.14 53.69
C GLU A 152 -3.59 -5.67 52.23
N ALA A 153 -4.66 -5.44 51.46
CA ALA A 153 -4.58 -4.87 50.12
C ALA A 153 -3.92 -3.49 50.11
N LEU A 154 -4.26 -2.64 51.08
CA LEU A 154 -3.65 -1.31 51.24
C LEU A 154 -2.20 -1.40 51.73
N ALA A 155 -1.88 -2.32 52.64
CA ALA A 155 -0.50 -2.56 53.09
C ALA A 155 0.42 -3.11 51.99
N GLN A 156 -0.14 -3.68 50.92
CA GLN A 156 0.56 -4.19 49.74
C GLN A 156 0.28 -3.31 48.49
N ALA A 157 -0.30 -2.11 48.66
CA ALA A 157 -0.71 -1.26 47.55
C ALA A 157 0.48 -0.82 46.67
N GLY A 158 0.30 -0.97 45.35
CA GLY A 158 1.33 -0.59 44.38
C GLY A 158 2.43 -1.63 44.17
N ASP A 159 2.40 -2.77 44.87
CA ASP A 159 3.23 -3.93 44.51
C ASP A 159 2.85 -4.40 43.09
N PRO A 160 3.78 -4.38 42.11
CA PRO A 160 3.47 -4.70 40.73
C PRO A 160 3.20 -6.20 40.48
N GLY A 161 3.46 -7.06 41.47
CA GLY A 161 3.32 -8.50 41.33
C GLY A 161 4.58 -9.17 40.79
N PRO A 162 4.62 -10.53 40.78
CA PRO A 162 5.77 -11.28 40.30
C PRO A 162 5.91 -11.17 38.78
N VAL A 163 7.15 -11.18 38.29
CA VAL A 163 7.42 -11.30 36.85
C VAL A 163 7.08 -12.71 36.40
N VAL A 164 6.18 -12.81 35.43
CA VAL A 164 5.84 -14.07 34.77
C VAL A 164 6.48 -14.07 33.40
N LEU A 165 7.22 -15.14 33.08
CA LEU A 165 7.77 -15.36 31.75
C LEU A 165 6.60 -15.51 30.75
N ARG A 166 6.39 -14.50 29.91
CA ARG A 166 5.30 -14.44 28.92
C ARG A 166 5.87 -14.64 27.53
N ARG A 167 5.44 -15.68 26.82
CA ARG A 167 5.69 -15.79 25.37
C ARG A 167 4.71 -14.91 24.59
N LEU A 168 4.90 -14.83 23.29
CA LEU A 168 3.85 -14.39 22.39
C LEU A 168 2.80 -15.51 22.28
N SER A 169 1.53 -15.15 22.46
CA SER A 169 0.40 -15.96 21.98
C SER A 169 0.45 -16.07 20.46
N ASN A 170 -0.32 -17.00 19.88
CA ASN A 170 -0.37 -17.24 18.44
C ASN A 170 -0.83 -15.98 17.68
N ALA A 171 -1.78 -15.22 18.25
CA ALA A 171 -2.21 -13.93 17.72
C ALA A 171 -1.08 -12.88 17.80
N GLU A 172 -0.44 -12.73 18.97
CA GLU A 172 0.67 -11.79 19.17
C GLU A 172 1.87 -12.08 18.24
N TYR A 173 2.18 -13.37 18.00
CA TYR A 173 3.20 -13.81 17.06
C TYR A 173 2.84 -13.41 15.62
N THR A 174 1.63 -13.78 15.15
CA THR A 174 1.17 -13.45 13.79
C THR A 174 1.09 -11.93 13.57
N PHE A 175 0.59 -11.14 14.52
CA PHE A 175 0.56 -9.67 14.40
C PHE A 175 1.97 -9.06 14.37
N SER A 176 2.88 -9.54 15.23
CA SER A 176 4.28 -9.10 15.22
C SER A 176 4.96 -9.38 13.88
N VAL A 177 4.78 -10.58 13.32
CA VAL A 177 5.32 -10.93 12.00
C VAL A 177 4.74 -10.03 10.90
N ARG A 178 3.43 -9.77 10.91
CA ARG A 178 2.78 -8.89 9.93
C ARG A 178 3.33 -7.46 9.97
N ASP A 179 3.52 -6.90 11.16
CA ASP A 179 4.01 -5.53 11.33
C ASP A 179 5.52 -5.41 11.02
N LEU A 180 6.32 -6.43 11.34
CA LEU A 180 7.77 -6.48 11.06
C LEU A 180 8.08 -6.62 9.55
N THR A 181 7.25 -7.37 8.84
CA THR A 181 7.46 -7.72 7.42
C THR A 181 6.65 -6.88 6.44
N GLY A 182 5.54 -6.27 6.88
CA GLY A 182 4.60 -5.53 6.04
C GLY A 182 3.70 -6.42 5.17
N VAL A 183 3.70 -7.74 5.36
CA VAL A 183 2.92 -8.70 4.56
C VAL A 183 1.99 -9.56 5.44
N PRO A 184 0.76 -9.90 4.98
CA PRO A 184 -0.29 -10.53 5.79
C PRO A 184 -0.09 -12.04 6.01
N LEU A 185 1.12 -12.46 6.41
CA LEU A 185 1.44 -13.87 6.69
C LEU A 185 0.63 -14.40 7.89
N ASP A 186 0.42 -15.71 7.96
CA ASP A 186 -0.23 -16.37 9.10
C ASP A 186 0.54 -17.62 9.58
N PRO A 187 1.78 -17.44 10.08
CA PRO A 187 2.66 -18.56 10.42
C PRO A 187 2.18 -19.35 11.64
N ALA A 188 1.38 -18.75 12.53
CA ALA A 188 0.87 -19.41 13.73
C ALA A 188 -0.36 -20.30 13.49
N ARG A 189 -0.86 -20.40 12.24
CA ARG A 189 -2.09 -21.15 11.89
C ARG A 189 -2.04 -22.63 12.25
N GLU A 190 -0.85 -23.24 12.28
CA GLU A 190 -0.64 -24.65 12.65
C GLU A 190 -0.06 -24.83 14.06
N PHE A 191 -0.03 -23.78 14.88
CA PHE A 191 0.45 -23.90 16.26
C PHE A 191 -0.64 -24.53 17.13
N PRO A 192 -0.29 -25.31 18.17
CA PRO A 192 -1.23 -25.68 19.23
C PRO A 192 -1.95 -24.45 19.78
N GLY A 193 -3.25 -24.59 20.08
CA GLY A 193 -4.05 -23.50 20.65
C GLY A 193 -3.51 -23.02 21.99
N ASP A 194 -3.56 -21.71 22.23
CA ASP A 194 -3.18 -21.12 23.51
C ASP A 194 -4.22 -21.41 24.59
N ASN A 195 -3.78 -21.85 25.76
CA ASN A 195 -4.66 -22.01 26.92
C ASN A 195 -4.92 -20.65 27.58
N ALA A 196 -6.20 -20.28 27.68
CA ALA A 196 -6.62 -19.13 28.46
C ALA A 196 -6.36 -19.36 29.96
N ALA A 197 -5.76 -18.38 30.64
CA ALA A 197 -5.39 -18.50 32.05
C ALA A 197 -5.65 -17.20 32.84
N GLY A 198 -5.50 -17.27 34.17
CA GLY A 198 -5.66 -16.14 35.08
C GLY A 198 -7.06 -15.54 35.02
N GLU A 199 -7.19 -14.38 34.38
CA GLU A 199 -8.48 -13.72 34.16
C GLU A 199 -9.24 -14.21 32.91
N GLY A 200 -8.71 -15.19 32.17
CA GLY A 200 -9.37 -15.83 31.03
C GLY A 200 -8.78 -15.46 29.67
N PHE A 201 -7.48 -15.11 29.61
CA PHE A 201 -6.83 -14.61 28.39
C PHE A 201 -5.63 -15.46 27.96
N THR A 202 -5.42 -15.59 26.64
CA THR A 202 -4.31 -16.35 26.04
C THR A 202 -2.95 -15.65 26.14
N ASN A 203 -2.94 -14.35 26.43
CA ASN A 203 -1.73 -13.56 26.65
C ASN A 203 -1.17 -13.68 28.09
N THR A 204 -1.81 -14.51 28.94
CA THR A 204 -1.46 -14.69 30.36
C THR A 204 -0.35 -15.72 30.53
N GLY A 205 0.76 -15.33 31.16
CA GLY A 205 1.98 -16.15 31.26
C GLY A 205 1.79 -17.53 31.91
N ALA A 206 0.82 -17.68 32.82
CA ALA A 206 0.51 -18.96 33.46
C ALA A 206 -0.12 -20.01 32.51
N GLY A 207 -0.71 -19.60 31.38
CA GLY A 207 -1.24 -20.51 30.35
C GLY A 207 -0.25 -20.82 29.22
N GLN A 208 0.94 -20.20 29.26
CA GLN A 208 1.80 -19.98 28.10
C GLN A 208 3.03 -20.92 28.04
N ALA A 209 2.93 -22.11 28.63
CA ALA A 209 3.99 -23.12 28.61
C ALA A 209 4.49 -23.44 27.17
N MET A 210 5.78 -23.78 27.07
CA MET A 210 6.43 -24.21 25.83
C MET A 210 6.40 -25.75 25.74
N SER A 211 5.97 -26.30 24.61
CA SER A 211 6.04 -27.74 24.33
C SER A 211 7.07 -28.04 23.22
N PRO A 212 7.65 -29.25 23.15
CA PRO A 212 8.56 -29.63 22.06
C PRO A 212 7.93 -29.50 20.66
N ALA A 213 6.63 -29.80 20.55
CA ALA A 213 5.88 -29.64 19.30
C ALA A 213 5.74 -28.16 18.88
N LEU A 214 5.46 -27.26 19.84
CA LEU A 214 5.39 -25.82 19.59
C LEU A 214 6.77 -25.26 19.20
N LEU A 215 7.86 -25.70 19.86
CA LEU A 215 9.23 -25.32 19.48
C LEU A 215 9.56 -25.71 18.04
N ARG A 216 9.14 -26.90 17.59
CA ARG A 216 9.31 -27.31 16.19
C ARG A 216 8.50 -26.43 15.23
N LYS A 217 7.23 -26.14 15.56
CA LYS A 217 6.37 -25.26 14.75
C LYS A 217 6.94 -23.84 14.64
N TYR A 218 7.57 -23.28 15.68
CA TYR A 218 8.29 -22.01 15.57
C TYR A 218 9.46 -22.06 14.57
N LEU A 219 10.20 -23.16 14.47
CA LEU A 219 11.28 -23.31 13.47
C LEU A 219 10.75 -23.38 12.04
N ASP A 220 9.67 -24.12 11.81
CA ASP A 220 9.08 -24.24 10.47
C ASP A 220 8.40 -22.90 10.07
N ALA A 221 7.78 -22.18 11.01
CA ALA A 221 7.33 -20.80 10.83
C ALA A 221 8.48 -19.82 10.53
N GLY A 222 9.59 -19.88 11.27
CA GLY A 222 10.76 -19.04 11.02
C GLY A 222 11.34 -19.23 9.61
N LYS A 223 11.37 -20.47 9.11
CA LYS A 223 11.72 -20.79 7.72
C LYS A 223 10.70 -20.26 6.73
N GLN A 224 9.40 -20.41 7.00
CA GLN A 224 8.32 -19.88 6.14
C GLN A 224 8.47 -18.36 5.97
N ILE A 225 8.61 -17.62 7.07
CA ILE A 225 8.79 -16.15 7.06
C ILE A 225 10.06 -15.77 6.29
N ALA A 226 11.17 -16.49 6.51
CA ALA A 226 12.40 -16.28 5.74
C ALA A 226 12.26 -16.59 4.24
N GLY A 227 11.37 -17.51 3.85
CA GLY A 227 11.02 -17.76 2.44
C GLY A 227 10.37 -16.55 1.75
N HIS A 228 9.71 -15.68 2.50
CA HIS A 228 9.12 -14.44 2.00
C HIS A 228 10.10 -13.26 1.90
N ALA A 229 11.34 -13.40 2.38
CA ALA A 229 12.36 -12.37 2.27
C ALA A 229 12.87 -12.25 0.82
N VAL A 230 13.05 -11.01 0.35
CA VAL A 230 13.60 -10.69 -0.98
C VAL A 230 14.81 -9.79 -0.79
N LEU A 231 15.98 -10.29 -1.21
CA LEU A 231 17.21 -9.51 -1.20
C LEU A 231 17.18 -8.46 -2.31
N VAL A 232 17.51 -7.22 -1.96
CA VAL A 232 17.56 -6.06 -2.87
C VAL A 232 18.90 -5.34 -2.72
N PRO A 233 19.39 -4.60 -3.73
CA PRO A 233 20.77 -4.11 -3.76
C PRO A 233 21.21 -3.31 -2.52
N ASP A 234 20.25 -2.63 -1.87
CA ASP A 234 20.46 -1.72 -0.76
C ASP A 234 19.84 -2.23 0.57
N GLY A 235 19.49 -3.53 0.69
CA GLY A 235 18.93 -4.12 1.91
C GLY A 235 18.01 -5.34 1.69
N ILE A 236 17.02 -5.53 2.57
CA ILE A 236 15.99 -6.58 2.42
C ILE A 236 14.58 -5.99 2.37
N ARG A 237 13.65 -6.68 1.69
CA ARG A 237 12.20 -6.48 1.80
C ARG A 237 11.50 -7.83 2.00
N PHE A 238 10.18 -7.82 2.20
CA PHE A 238 9.36 -9.04 2.09
C PHE A 238 8.40 -8.96 0.89
N SER A 239 7.83 -10.10 0.53
CA SER A 239 6.77 -10.26 -0.48
C SER A 239 5.73 -11.26 0.02
N ILE A 240 4.48 -11.13 -0.44
CA ILE A 240 3.43 -12.14 -0.22
C ILE A 240 3.75 -13.45 -0.97
N LYS A 241 4.62 -13.36 -2.00
CA LYS A 241 5.13 -14.48 -2.77
C LYS A 241 6.51 -14.90 -2.26
N ASN A 242 6.91 -16.14 -2.54
CA ASN A 242 8.16 -16.75 -2.10
C ASN A 242 9.02 -17.28 -3.28
N SER A 243 8.71 -16.92 -4.53
CA SER A 243 9.47 -17.35 -5.71
C SER A 243 10.16 -16.18 -6.42
N ARG A 244 11.35 -16.45 -6.97
CA ARG A 244 12.13 -15.46 -7.74
C ARG A 244 11.40 -14.97 -9.00
N ARG A 245 10.54 -15.82 -9.59
CA ARG A 245 9.67 -15.47 -10.72
C ARG A 245 8.64 -14.42 -10.31
N ASP A 246 7.86 -14.70 -9.26
CA ASP A 246 6.87 -13.77 -8.72
C ASP A 246 7.49 -12.40 -8.38
N TRP A 247 8.64 -12.38 -7.69
CA TRP A 247 9.31 -11.13 -7.32
C TRP A 247 9.82 -10.35 -8.54
N THR A 248 10.12 -11.04 -9.65
CA THR A 248 10.47 -10.42 -10.93
C THR A 248 9.23 -9.79 -11.55
N ASP A 249 8.11 -10.52 -11.60
CA ASP A 249 6.83 -10.04 -12.11
C ASP A 249 6.27 -8.86 -11.29
N GLU A 250 6.46 -8.84 -9.96
CA GLU A 250 6.20 -7.68 -9.09
C GLU A 250 6.97 -6.44 -9.59
N LYS A 251 8.28 -6.56 -9.80
CA LYS A 251 9.13 -5.44 -10.23
C LYS A 251 8.81 -4.98 -11.65
N LEU A 252 8.47 -5.89 -12.56
CA LEU A 252 7.94 -5.56 -13.89
C LEU A 252 6.63 -4.78 -13.79
N ALA A 253 5.70 -5.22 -12.93
CA ALA A 253 4.43 -4.53 -12.70
C ALA A 253 4.63 -3.14 -12.09
N GLU A 254 5.57 -2.97 -11.15
CA GLU A 254 5.95 -1.67 -10.58
C GLU A 254 6.50 -0.72 -11.66
N ILE A 255 7.45 -1.16 -12.50
CA ILE A 255 8.05 -0.31 -13.56
C ILE A 255 7.01 0.04 -14.63
N ARG A 256 6.24 -0.94 -15.13
CA ARG A 256 5.14 -0.71 -16.09
C ARG A 256 4.10 0.26 -15.52
N THR A 257 3.82 0.19 -14.22
CA THR A 257 2.89 1.11 -13.52
C THR A 257 3.52 2.48 -13.24
N PHE A 258 4.85 2.58 -13.15
CA PHE A 258 5.55 3.86 -13.12
C PHE A 258 5.48 4.56 -14.49
N TYR A 259 5.75 3.84 -15.59
CA TYR A 259 5.67 4.38 -16.96
C TYR A 259 4.27 4.89 -17.31
N ARG A 260 3.22 4.10 -17.03
CA ARG A 260 1.81 4.45 -17.31
C ARG A 260 1.31 5.74 -16.66
N ARG A 261 2.06 6.35 -15.72
CA ARG A 261 1.74 7.68 -15.15
C ARG A 261 2.04 8.83 -16.12
N TYR A 262 2.92 8.60 -17.09
CA TYR A 262 3.46 9.64 -17.98
C TYR A 262 3.21 9.38 -19.46
N THR A 263 2.88 8.14 -19.83
CA THR A 263 2.71 7.70 -21.22
C THR A 263 1.25 7.43 -21.59
N ARG A 264 0.92 7.53 -22.88
CA ARG A 264 -0.19 6.75 -23.46
C ARG A 264 0.32 5.35 -23.82
N SER A 265 -0.60 4.38 -23.81
CA SER A 265 -0.33 2.99 -24.16
C SER A 265 -1.33 2.56 -25.23
N ASN A 266 -0.99 2.80 -26.49
CA ASN A 266 -1.65 2.16 -27.63
C ASN A 266 -0.79 0.97 -28.05
N ASP A 267 -1.44 -0.13 -28.45
CA ASP A 267 -0.77 -1.11 -29.28
C ASP A 267 -0.55 -0.51 -30.67
N LEU A 268 0.65 -0.70 -31.22
CA LEU A 268 1.03 -0.27 -32.56
C LEU A 268 0.91 -1.42 -33.58
N GLY A 269 0.77 -2.66 -33.12
CA GLY A 269 0.70 -3.85 -33.97
C GLY A 269 2.08 -4.44 -34.31
N VAL A 270 2.09 -5.27 -35.37
CA VAL A 270 3.26 -6.04 -35.84
C VAL A 270 3.25 -6.09 -37.39
N GLY A 271 4.42 -6.10 -38.02
CA GLY A 271 4.59 -6.21 -39.48
C GLY A 271 5.11 -4.93 -40.16
N ASP A 272 5.30 -4.96 -41.48
CA ASP A 272 5.91 -3.87 -42.28
C ASP A 272 5.07 -2.58 -42.38
N LYS A 273 3.83 -2.58 -41.84
CA LYS A 273 2.92 -1.43 -41.83
C LYS A 273 2.24 -1.27 -40.46
N VAL A 274 3.07 -1.09 -39.44
CA VAL A 274 2.68 -0.59 -38.11
C VAL A 274 2.26 0.89 -38.23
N GLY A 275 1.11 1.12 -38.84
CA GLY A 275 0.66 2.45 -39.28
C GLY A 275 1.68 3.14 -40.19
N ASN A 276 1.86 4.45 -39.99
CA ASN A 276 2.86 5.27 -40.69
C ASN A 276 4.21 5.33 -39.94
N ILE A 277 4.56 4.31 -39.14
CA ILE A 277 5.76 4.31 -38.29
C ILE A 277 6.89 3.54 -38.97
N ASN A 278 8.09 4.14 -39.01
CA ASN A 278 9.24 3.62 -39.75
C ASN A 278 9.94 2.49 -38.99
N VAL A 279 9.47 1.26 -39.24
CA VAL A 279 9.86 0.02 -38.56
C VAL A 279 10.16 -1.09 -39.58
N HIS A 280 10.83 -2.15 -39.14
CA HIS A 280 11.00 -3.39 -39.91
C HIS A 280 9.93 -4.43 -39.53
N SER A 281 9.50 -5.29 -40.45
CA SER A 281 8.53 -6.40 -40.25
C SER A 281 8.66 -7.12 -38.91
N ASN A 282 9.88 -7.59 -38.61
CA ASN A 282 10.18 -8.41 -37.43
C ASN A 282 10.24 -7.60 -36.11
N THR A 283 9.90 -6.31 -36.14
CA THR A 283 9.82 -5.46 -34.95
C THR A 283 8.48 -5.67 -34.25
N ARG A 284 8.44 -6.52 -33.22
CA ARG A 284 7.29 -6.64 -32.30
C ARG A 284 7.20 -5.38 -31.40
N LEU A 285 6.85 -4.21 -31.95
CA LEU A 285 6.78 -2.94 -31.19
C LEU A 285 5.78 -3.01 -30.05
N GLY A 286 4.59 -3.55 -30.34
CA GLY A 286 3.50 -3.64 -29.40
C GLY A 286 3.19 -2.29 -28.73
N ILE A 287 2.95 -2.33 -27.42
CA ILE A 287 2.65 -1.15 -26.61
C ILE A 287 3.94 -0.35 -26.30
N ALA A 288 4.18 0.68 -27.10
CA ALA A 288 5.19 1.71 -26.87
C ALA A 288 4.70 2.79 -25.88
N GLY A 289 5.62 3.36 -25.09
CA GLY A 289 5.30 4.39 -24.11
C GLY A 289 5.20 5.77 -24.75
N GLN A 290 4.10 6.04 -25.44
CA GLN A 290 3.92 7.26 -26.24
C GLN A 290 3.83 8.53 -25.38
N LEU A 291 4.32 9.63 -25.93
CA LEU A 291 4.14 10.98 -25.38
C LEU A 291 2.67 11.44 -25.52
N PRO A 292 1.92 11.71 -24.44
CA PRO A 292 0.53 12.20 -24.56
C PRO A 292 0.49 13.72 -24.83
N ILE A 293 1.13 14.15 -25.92
CA ILE A 293 1.40 15.55 -26.28
C ILE A 293 0.13 16.43 -26.26
N GLU A 294 -0.97 15.91 -26.78
CA GLU A 294 -2.29 16.56 -26.80
C GLU A 294 -2.71 17.11 -25.43
N LYS A 295 -2.53 16.34 -24.34
CA LYS A 295 -2.87 16.77 -22.98
C LYS A 295 -2.03 17.97 -22.52
N TYR A 296 -0.76 18.02 -22.94
CA TYR A 296 0.14 19.12 -22.59
C TYR A 296 -0.10 20.36 -23.45
N LEU A 297 -0.35 20.21 -24.76
CA LEU A 297 -0.70 21.32 -25.66
C LEU A 297 -2.06 21.94 -25.29
N LEU A 298 -3.06 21.11 -24.93
CA LEU A 298 -4.35 21.62 -24.45
C LEU A 298 -4.17 22.45 -23.17
N ALA A 299 -3.38 21.96 -22.22
CA ALA A 299 -3.07 22.69 -20.99
C ALA A 299 -2.31 24.01 -21.24
N THR A 300 -1.40 24.08 -22.23
CA THR A 300 -0.74 25.35 -22.58
C THR A 300 -1.64 26.31 -23.37
N LEU A 301 -2.66 25.81 -24.10
CA LEU A 301 -3.64 26.63 -24.80
C LEU A 301 -4.70 27.22 -23.86
N GLU A 302 -5.29 26.41 -22.98
CA GLU A 302 -6.32 26.86 -22.03
C GLU A 302 -5.76 27.84 -20.99
N GLU A 303 -4.60 27.55 -20.41
CA GLU A 303 -3.98 28.39 -19.39
C GLU A 303 -3.12 29.53 -19.97
N ARG A 304 -3.05 29.66 -21.30
CA ARG A 304 -2.11 30.54 -22.03
C ARG A 304 -2.06 31.96 -21.49
N THR A 305 -3.23 32.58 -21.31
CA THR A 305 -3.34 33.96 -20.81
C THR A 305 -2.98 34.06 -19.33
N ARG A 306 -3.36 33.08 -18.50
CA ARG A 306 -3.04 33.07 -17.06
C ARG A 306 -1.55 32.84 -16.81
N LEU A 307 -0.91 31.98 -17.59
CA LEU A 307 0.54 31.74 -17.54
C LEU A 307 1.34 32.95 -18.04
N ARG A 308 0.90 33.62 -19.12
CA ARG A 308 1.54 34.86 -19.61
C ARG A 308 1.41 36.05 -18.66
N THR A 309 0.34 36.11 -17.86
CA THR A 309 0.06 37.21 -16.91
C THR A 309 0.44 36.90 -15.46
N GLY A 310 1.10 35.77 -15.20
CA GLY A 310 1.45 35.35 -13.83
C GLY A 310 0.27 34.90 -12.94
N LYS A 311 -0.97 35.01 -13.41
CA LYS A 311 -2.21 34.60 -12.71
C LYS A 311 -2.34 33.09 -12.47
N THR A 312 -1.40 32.28 -12.95
CA THR A 312 -1.17 30.90 -12.53
C THR A 312 0.29 30.51 -12.81
N THR A 313 0.77 29.44 -12.20
CA THR A 313 2.13 28.91 -12.42
C THR A 313 2.09 27.55 -13.10
N ILE A 314 3.16 27.19 -13.81
CA ILE A 314 3.34 25.83 -14.39
C ILE A 314 3.22 24.74 -13.31
N ALA A 315 3.63 25.02 -12.07
CA ALA A 315 3.50 24.10 -10.95
C ALA A 315 2.02 23.88 -10.55
N ALA A 316 1.22 24.95 -10.49
CA ALA A 316 -0.21 24.87 -10.20
C ALA A 316 -0.97 24.13 -11.31
N VAL A 317 -0.74 24.48 -12.58
CA VAL A 317 -1.37 23.83 -13.74
C VAL A 317 -1.00 22.34 -13.81
N ALA A 318 0.27 22.00 -13.60
CA ALA A 318 0.73 20.61 -13.59
C ALA A 318 0.04 19.79 -12.47
N LYS A 319 -0.08 20.35 -11.26
CA LYS A 319 -0.78 19.70 -10.13
C LYS A 319 -2.27 19.54 -10.42
N GLN A 320 -2.93 20.58 -10.91
CA GLN A 320 -4.38 20.59 -11.20
C GLN A 320 -4.74 19.57 -12.29
N ARG A 321 -3.93 19.44 -13.33
CA ARG A 321 -4.20 18.61 -14.52
C ARG A 321 -3.50 17.24 -14.51
N GLN A 322 -2.82 16.89 -13.41
CA GLN A 322 -2.05 15.64 -13.25
C GLN A 322 -1.01 15.43 -14.37
N LEU A 323 -0.27 16.50 -14.69
CA LEU A 323 0.75 16.53 -15.75
C LEU A 323 2.16 16.61 -15.17
N SER A 324 3.17 16.15 -15.93
CA SER A 324 4.58 16.36 -15.59
C SER A 324 4.90 17.86 -15.55
N ARG A 325 5.28 18.36 -14.37
CA ARG A 325 5.81 19.73 -14.23
C ARG A 325 7.09 19.93 -15.05
N PRO A 326 8.10 19.03 -15.02
CA PRO A 326 9.27 19.13 -15.90
C PRO A 326 8.93 19.28 -17.39
N TYR A 327 8.04 18.46 -17.93
CA TYR A 327 7.72 18.52 -19.37
C TYR A 327 6.87 19.74 -19.73
N LEU A 328 5.84 20.05 -18.94
CA LEU A 328 5.01 21.24 -19.16
C LEU A 328 5.86 22.53 -19.11
N GLN A 329 6.86 22.59 -18.22
CA GLN A 329 7.80 23.71 -18.14
C GLN A 329 8.71 23.82 -19.38
N ARG A 330 9.23 22.69 -19.88
CA ARG A 330 10.03 22.64 -21.12
C ARG A 330 9.21 23.06 -22.33
N LEU A 331 8.02 22.47 -22.51
CA LEU A 331 7.12 22.76 -23.61
C LEU A 331 6.68 24.24 -23.61
N TRP A 332 6.24 24.76 -22.45
CA TRP A 332 5.88 26.17 -22.32
C TRP A 332 7.05 27.11 -22.66
N LYS A 333 8.27 26.82 -22.18
CA LYS A 333 9.46 27.59 -22.56
C LYS A 333 9.66 27.56 -24.07
N SER A 334 9.73 26.38 -24.68
CA SER A 334 10.07 26.22 -26.10
C SER A 334 9.05 26.81 -27.07
N LEU A 335 7.76 26.85 -26.72
CA LEU A 335 6.71 27.52 -27.50
C LEU A 335 6.80 29.07 -27.45
N ASN A 336 7.38 29.61 -26.37
CA ASN A 336 7.55 31.05 -26.15
C ASN A 336 8.98 31.56 -26.44
N LEU A 337 9.92 30.69 -26.86
CA LEU A 337 11.24 31.13 -27.32
C LEU A 337 11.15 32.00 -28.59
N LYS A 338 12.01 33.03 -28.66
CA LYS A 338 12.24 33.87 -29.84
C LYS A 338 13.35 33.35 -30.77
N GLN A 339 14.17 32.41 -30.31
CA GLN A 339 15.23 31.81 -31.12
C GLN A 339 14.63 31.00 -32.28
N SER A 340 14.92 31.37 -33.51
CA SER A 340 14.37 30.70 -34.70
C SER A 340 14.83 29.25 -34.85
N SER A 341 13.96 28.44 -35.43
CA SER A 341 14.15 27.01 -35.72
C SER A 341 13.16 26.58 -36.82
N LEU A 342 13.70 26.09 -37.95
CA LEU A 342 12.97 25.81 -39.20
C LEU A 342 11.72 24.92 -39.04
N ILE A 343 11.71 24.03 -38.04
CA ILE A 343 10.54 23.20 -37.71
C ILE A 343 9.72 23.83 -36.58
N LEU A 344 10.36 24.20 -35.47
CA LEU A 344 9.62 24.63 -34.28
C LEU A 344 8.89 25.95 -34.50
N ASP A 345 9.32 26.82 -35.41
CA ASP A 345 8.62 28.08 -35.70
C ASP A 345 7.25 27.87 -36.36
N ARG A 346 7.06 26.82 -37.19
CA ARG A 346 5.72 26.44 -37.68
C ARG A 346 4.82 25.97 -36.54
N VAL A 347 5.31 25.07 -35.68
CA VAL A 347 4.59 24.58 -34.49
C VAL A 347 4.24 25.75 -33.55
N ARG A 348 5.17 26.69 -33.34
CA ARG A 348 4.97 27.91 -32.53
C ARG A 348 3.93 28.83 -33.16
N ALA A 349 3.96 29.06 -34.48
CA ALA A 349 2.99 29.89 -35.17
C ALA A 349 1.57 29.30 -35.07
N ARG A 350 1.42 28.00 -35.38
CA ARG A 350 0.16 27.27 -35.23
C ARG A 350 -0.37 27.33 -33.79
N TRP A 351 0.49 27.07 -32.80
CA TRP A 351 0.12 27.16 -31.38
C TRP A 351 -0.23 28.58 -30.91
N ARG A 352 0.36 29.63 -31.49
CA ARG A 352 0.02 31.03 -31.18
C ARG A 352 -1.36 31.40 -31.72
N ALA A 353 -1.70 30.96 -32.93
CA ALA A 353 -3.01 31.20 -33.55
C ALA A 353 -4.15 30.36 -32.93
N ALA A 354 -3.86 29.12 -32.53
CA ALA A 354 -4.84 28.17 -32.02
C ALA A 354 -5.61 28.65 -30.77
N LYS A 355 -6.87 28.21 -30.67
CA LYS A 355 -7.71 28.14 -29.46
C LYS A 355 -7.64 26.70 -28.90
N PRO A 356 -8.16 26.41 -27.68
CA PRO A 356 -8.14 25.05 -27.11
C PRO A 356 -8.78 23.97 -28.00
N VAL A 357 -9.86 24.29 -28.71
CA VAL A 357 -10.53 23.37 -29.65
C VAL A 357 -9.64 22.94 -30.81
N ASP A 358 -8.70 23.79 -31.22
CA ASP A 358 -7.80 23.55 -32.35
C ASP A 358 -6.60 22.67 -31.98
N VAL A 359 -6.52 22.12 -30.75
CA VAL A 359 -5.35 21.38 -30.25
C VAL A 359 -4.93 20.23 -31.17
N LYS A 360 -5.89 19.52 -31.78
CA LYS A 360 -5.61 18.45 -32.77
C LYS A 360 -4.86 19.00 -34.00
N GLY A 361 -5.22 20.21 -34.44
CA GLY A 361 -4.55 20.94 -35.51
C GLY A 361 -3.18 21.53 -35.13
N VAL A 362 -2.79 21.49 -33.84
CA VAL A 362 -1.41 21.74 -33.38
C VAL A 362 -0.62 20.43 -33.24
N VAL A 363 -1.27 19.34 -32.83
CA VAL A 363 -0.68 17.99 -32.79
C VAL A 363 -0.30 17.52 -34.20
N ALA A 364 -1.13 17.80 -35.20
CA ALA A 364 -0.87 17.47 -36.61
C ALA A 364 0.39 18.15 -37.21
N GLU A 365 0.88 19.25 -36.63
CA GLU A 365 2.17 19.85 -37.01
C GLU A 365 3.38 19.09 -36.44
N VAL A 366 3.17 18.19 -35.48
CA VAL A 366 4.24 17.50 -34.73
C VAL A 366 4.35 16.03 -35.14
N GLU A 367 3.22 15.33 -35.32
CA GLU A 367 3.22 13.89 -35.63
C GLU A 367 3.99 13.51 -36.93
N PRO A 368 3.91 14.26 -38.05
CA PRO A 368 4.71 13.97 -39.24
C PRO A 368 6.21 14.10 -39.00
N TRP A 369 6.65 15.09 -38.20
CA TRP A 369 8.05 15.25 -37.83
C TRP A 369 8.53 14.20 -36.82
N GLN A 370 7.64 13.69 -35.95
CA GLN A 370 7.94 12.50 -35.15
C GLN A 370 8.13 11.25 -36.03
N GLN A 371 7.39 11.11 -37.14
CA GLN A 371 7.59 10.01 -38.09
C GLN A 371 8.89 10.19 -38.91
N ALA A 372 9.18 11.41 -39.37
CA ALA A 372 10.32 11.71 -40.24
C ALA A 372 11.70 11.68 -39.55
N LEU A 373 11.76 11.88 -38.22
CA LEU A 373 13.04 12.05 -37.50
C LEU A 373 13.40 10.86 -36.59
N TRP A 374 12.57 9.81 -36.56
CA TRP A 374 12.76 8.60 -35.75
C TRP A 374 12.55 7.33 -36.57
N VAL A 375 13.38 6.32 -36.32
CA VAL A 375 13.30 4.97 -36.90
C VAL A 375 13.52 3.91 -35.82
N PHE A 376 12.83 2.78 -35.93
CA PHE A 376 12.88 1.74 -34.90
C PHE A 376 13.68 0.52 -35.34
N GLY A 377 14.33 -0.14 -34.37
CA GLY A 377 15.03 -1.40 -34.53
C GLY A 377 14.46 -2.49 -33.60
N PRO A 378 14.44 -3.75 -34.01
CA PRO A 378 14.01 -4.86 -33.15
C PRO A 378 14.98 -5.05 -31.97
N VAL A 379 14.43 -5.10 -30.76
CA VAL A 379 15.17 -5.14 -29.48
C VAL A 379 16.17 -6.30 -29.39
N GLY A 380 15.85 -7.47 -29.95
CA GLY A 380 16.76 -8.62 -29.97
C GLY A 380 18.07 -8.37 -30.75
N LEU A 381 18.09 -7.42 -31.68
CA LEU A 381 19.26 -7.07 -32.49
C LEU A 381 20.07 -5.89 -31.92
N VAL A 382 19.65 -5.32 -30.78
CA VAL A 382 20.34 -4.16 -30.19
C VAL A 382 21.73 -4.55 -29.68
N GLY A 383 22.76 -3.88 -30.20
CA GLY A 383 24.15 -4.11 -29.81
C GLY A 383 24.86 -5.26 -30.52
N ARG A 384 24.22 -5.91 -31.51
CA ARG A 384 24.89 -6.83 -32.44
C ARG A 384 25.65 -6.05 -33.53
N THR A 385 26.65 -6.66 -34.15
CA THR A 385 27.37 -6.09 -35.30
C THR A 385 26.39 -5.69 -36.40
N ASP A 386 26.54 -4.48 -36.95
CA ASP A 386 25.68 -3.84 -37.96
C ASP A 386 24.17 -3.74 -37.64
N GLY A 387 23.78 -4.13 -36.44
CA GLY A 387 22.44 -3.99 -35.88
C GLY A 387 22.12 -2.58 -35.35
N PRO A 388 20.88 -2.35 -34.90
CA PRO A 388 20.49 -1.11 -34.23
C PRO A 388 21.28 -0.89 -32.93
N LYS A 389 21.62 0.38 -32.62
CA LYS A 389 22.26 0.76 -31.35
C LYS A 389 21.26 1.10 -30.23
N LEU A 390 20.02 1.38 -30.59
CA LEU A 390 18.88 1.70 -29.72
C LEU A 390 17.60 1.17 -30.37
N TRP A 391 16.57 0.85 -29.56
CA TRP A 391 15.24 0.49 -30.07
C TRP A 391 14.61 1.65 -30.84
N MET A 392 14.69 2.88 -30.32
CA MET A 392 14.32 4.09 -31.04
C MET A 392 15.58 4.91 -31.38
N SER A 393 15.92 4.99 -32.66
CA SER A 393 17.08 5.73 -33.17
C SER A 393 16.64 7.01 -33.88
N GLY A 394 17.30 8.14 -33.61
CA GLY A 394 17.09 9.38 -34.36
C GLY A 394 17.78 9.32 -35.73
N VAL A 395 17.16 9.91 -36.75
CA VAL A 395 17.73 10.04 -38.11
C VAL A 395 17.75 11.49 -38.57
N ASP A 396 18.75 11.81 -39.40
CA ASP A 396 18.92 13.10 -40.05
C ASP A 396 18.71 12.90 -41.57
N PRO A 397 17.55 13.28 -42.13
CA PRO A 397 17.27 13.16 -43.57
C PRO A 397 18.06 14.21 -44.41
N VAL A 398 19.38 14.17 -44.34
CA VAL A 398 20.29 15.13 -45.00
C VAL A 398 21.33 14.41 -45.86
N LEU A 399 21.16 14.48 -47.18
CA LEU A 399 22.09 13.95 -48.17
C LEU A 399 22.93 15.07 -48.81
N THR A 400 23.94 14.68 -49.59
CA THR A 400 24.76 15.60 -50.40
C THR A 400 24.48 15.49 -51.90
N SER A 401 23.75 14.44 -52.30
CA SER A 401 23.19 14.24 -53.64
C SER A 401 21.89 13.43 -53.53
N GLN A 402 21.03 13.53 -54.55
CA GLN A 402 19.86 12.66 -54.72
C GLN A 402 19.71 12.33 -56.21
N GLU A 403 19.66 11.04 -56.53
CA GLU A 403 19.26 10.60 -57.87
C GLU A 403 17.72 10.60 -57.96
N LEU A 404 17.19 11.27 -58.97
CA LEU A 404 15.76 11.32 -59.29
C LEU A 404 15.51 10.40 -60.48
N ARG A 405 14.54 9.48 -60.33
CA ARG A 405 14.18 8.49 -61.35
C ARG A 405 12.69 8.50 -61.64
N ARG A 406 12.31 8.35 -62.92
CA ARG A 406 10.93 8.12 -63.35
C ARG A 406 10.89 7.15 -64.53
N ALA A 407 10.49 5.91 -64.27
CA ALA A 407 10.26 4.91 -65.32
C ALA A 407 8.91 5.13 -66.02
N PHE A 408 8.87 4.88 -67.34
CA PHE A 408 7.66 4.95 -68.16
C PHE A 408 7.35 3.57 -68.74
N THR A 409 6.19 3.03 -68.39
CA THR A 409 5.74 1.71 -68.86
C THR A 409 5.35 1.76 -70.33
N ALA A 410 5.82 0.79 -71.11
CA ALA A 410 5.22 0.49 -72.41
C ALA A 410 3.75 0.03 -72.24
N PRO A 411 2.89 0.15 -73.27
CA PRO A 411 1.55 -0.42 -73.25
C PRO A 411 1.57 -1.93 -73.01
N LYS A 412 0.53 -2.46 -72.36
CA LYS A 412 0.27 -3.91 -72.36
C LYS A 412 -0.22 -4.32 -73.76
N ALA A 413 0.24 -5.46 -74.26
CA ALA A 413 -0.04 -5.94 -75.62
C ALA A 413 -1.55 -6.04 -75.95
N ASP A 414 -2.39 -6.31 -74.95
CA ASP A 414 -3.81 -6.59 -75.09
C ASP A 414 -4.69 -5.32 -75.12
N ALA A 415 -4.08 -4.13 -74.96
CA ALA A 415 -4.79 -2.86 -74.91
C ALA A 415 -5.12 -2.35 -76.32
N LYS A 416 -6.37 -2.58 -76.79
CA LYS A 416 -6.90 -1.97 -78.03
C LYS A 416 -6.54 -0.48 -78.12
N ALA A 417 -5.99 -0.07 -79.25
CA ALA A 417 -5.39 1.25 -79.45
C ALA A 417 -6.40 2.41 -79.30
N ASN A 418 -6.48 2.98 -78.10
CA ASN A 418 -7.50 3.96 -77.72
C ASN A 418 -6.85 5.28 -77.24
N ASP A 419 -6.33 6.04 -78.22
CA ASP A 419 -5.88 7.46 -78.26
C ASP A 419 -4.90 8.02 -77.19
N LYS A 420 -4.76 7.39 -76.01
CA LYS A 420 -3.88 7.89 -74.93
C LYS A 420 -2.39 7.85 -75.27
N SER A 421 -1.99 7.14 -76.32
CA SER A 421 -0.60 7.06 -76.80
C SER A 421 -0.07 8.35 -77.46
N LYS A 422 -0.93 9.33 -77.77
CA LYS A 422 -0.51 10.60 -78.40
C LYS A 422 -0.27 11.76 -77.44
N LYS A 423 -0.60 11.63 -76.14
CA LYS A 423 -0.50 12.76 -75.19
C LYS A 423 0.95 12.94 -74.68
N PRO A 424 1.49 14.18 -74.62
CA PRO A 424 2.83 14.43 -74.12
C PRO A 424 2.95 14.06 -72.64
N VAL A 425 4.06 13.42 -72.27
CA VAL A 425 4.40 13.21 -70.87
C VAL A 425 4.97 14.51 -70.33
N VAL A 426 4.20 15.19 -69.49
CA VAL A 426 4.61 16.40 -68.78
C VAL A 426 5.33 15.97 -67.49
N LEU A 427 6.56 16.45 -67.29
CA LEU A 427 7.29 16.30 -66.03
C LEU A 427 7.63 17.66 -65.46
N SER A 428 7.64 17.77 -64.14
CA SER A 428 8.18 18.93 -63.43
C SER A 428 9.28 18.52 -62.46
N LEU A 429 10.44 19.18 -62.54
CA LEU A 429 11.41 19.25 -61.45
C LEU A 429 10.94 20.35 -60.50
N VAL A 430 10.74 20.01 -59.23
CA VAL A 430 10.30 20.96 -58.18
C VAL A 430 11.46 21.14 -57.19
N ILE A 431 11.91 22.39 -57.01
CA ILE A 431 13.05 22.76 -56.18
C ILE A 431 12.55 23.71 -55.07
N GLY A 432 12.66 23.30 -53.81
CA GLY A 432 12.37 24.13 -52.64
C GLY A 432 13.64 24.53 -51.89
N ASP A 433 13.58 25.69 -51.23
CA ASP A 433 14.60 26.38 -50.42
C ASP A 433 14.86 25.74 -49.03
N ALA A 434 14.33 24.53 -48.81
CA ALA A 434 14.13 23.90 -47.50
C ALA A 434 13.56 24.83 -46.40
N GLY A 435 12.89 25.93 -46.77
CA GLY A 435 12.29 26.91 -45.87
C GLY A 435 13.22 27.78 -45.04
N ASP A 436 14.43 28.07 -45.50
CA ASP A 436 15.28 29.07 -44.84
C ASP A 436 15.37 30.44 -45.55
N GLY A 437 14.83 30.55 -46.77
CA GLY A 437 14.71 31.82 -47.49
C GLY A 437 16.03 32.48 -47.89
N ARG A 438 17.08 31.72 -48.20
CA ARG A 438 18.40 32.24 -48.61
C ARG A 438 18.60 32.29 -50.12
N ASP A 439 19.18 33.38 -50.62
CA ASP A 439 19.43 33.56 -52.06
C ASP A 439 20.53 32.63 -52.64
N GLY A 440 21.38 32.04 -51.77
CA GLY A 440 22.51 31.18 -52.14
C GLY A 440 22.14 29.72 -52.49
N ASP A 441 20.88 29.45 -52.73
CA ASP A 441 20.32 28.09 -52.83
C ASP A 441 20.29 27.58 -54.28
N PHE A 442 21.44 27.09 -54.76
CA PHE A 442 21.61 26.58 -56.13
C PHE A 442 21.73 25.04 -56.19
N VAL A 443 20.91 24.39 -57.01
CA VAL A 443 21.03 22.96 -57.38
C VAL A 443 21.60 22.82 -58.78
N VAL A 444 22.51 21.88 -58.96
CA VAL A 444 22.95 21.38 -60.28
C VAL A 444 22.33 20.00 -60.50
N PHE A 445 21.47 19.89 -61.52
CA PHE A 445 20.97 18.62 -62.04
C PHE A 445 21.96 18.07 -63.07
N GLN A 446 22.74 17.08 -62.66
CA GLN A 446 23.74 16.41 -63.49
C GLN A 446 23.09 15.33 -64.37
N LYS A 447 23.58 15.21 -65.60
CA LYS A 447 23.28 14.10 -66.54
C LYS A 447 21.78 13.75 -66.63
N ALA A 448 20.94 14.78 -66.78
CA ALA A 448 19.50 14.61 -66.98
C ALA A 448 19.22 13.94 -68.33
N ARG A 449 18.68 12.72 -68.33
CA ARG A 449 18.61 11.87 -69.53
C ARG A 449 17.56 10.75 -69.44
N LEU A 450 17.20 10.18 -70.58
CA LEU A 450 16.31 9.02 -70.73
C LEU A 450 17.12 7.76 -71.08
N ILE A 451 17.26 6.86 -70.12
CA ILE A 451 18.01 5.60 -70.25
C ILE A 451 17.10 4.45 -70.71
N LYS A 452 17.63 3.46 -71.43
CA LYS A 452 16.95 2.18 -71.74
C LYS A 452 18.00 1.08 -71.91
N LYS A 453 17.81 -0.07 -71.26
CA LYS A 453 18.81 -1.16 -71.26
C LYS A 453 19.10 -1.60 -72.71
N GLY A 454 20.36 -1.50 -73.12
CA GLY A 454 20.81 -1.85 -74.48
C GLY A 454 20.62 -0.74 -75.53
N GLN A 455 20.28 0.50 -75.16
CA GLN A 455 20.22 1.65 -76.07
C GLN A 455 21.02 2.85 -75.51
N PRO A 456 21.48 3.77 -76.37
CA PRO A 456 22.11 5.02 -75.91
C PRO A 456 21.18 5.89 -75.04
N ASP A 457 21.80 6.54 -74.04
CA ASP A 457 21.17 7.53 -73.17
C ASP A 457 20.83 8.80 -73.96
N VAL A 458 19.56 9.22 -73.92
CA VAL A 458 19.10 10.47 -74.59
C VAL A 458 19.14 11.61 -73.58
N LEU A 459 20.09 12.55 -73.73
CA LEU A 459 20.22 13.72 -72.84
C LEU A 459 19.05 14.70 -73.01
N LEU A 460 18.55 15.25 -71.90
CA LEU A 460 17.40 16.19 -71.87
C LEU A 460 17.64 17.45 -72.72
N ARG A 461 18.88 17.93 -72.79
CA ARG A 461 19.31 19.07 -73.64
C ARG A 461 19.18 18.78 -75.14
N ASP A 462 19.22 17.51 -75.55
CA ASP A 462 19.24 17.11 -76.96
C ASP A 462 17.88 16.57 -77.43
N VAL A 463 16.91 16.38 -76.52
CA VAL A 463 15.51 16.00 -76.82
C VAL A 463 14.89 16.90 -77.90
N ARG A 464 15.07 18.22 -77.79
CA ARG A 464 14.50 19.17 -78.79
C ARG A 464 15.09 18.96 -80.20
N LYS A 465 16.35 18.54 -80.31
CA LYS A 465 17.00 18.23 -81.60
C LYS A 465 16.53 16.90 -82.17
N LEU A 466 16.34 15.91 -81.30
CA LEU A 466 15.97 14.53 -81.67
C LEU A 466 14.52 14.37 -82.13
N VAL A 467 13.65 15.34 -81.80
CA VAL A 467 12.22 15.34 -82.18
C VAL A 467 11.95 16.24 -83.39
N GLY A 468 12.77 17.27 -83.60
CA GLY A 468 12.54 18.30 -84.62
C GLY A 468 11.32 19.18 -84.33
N ASP A 469 11.04 20.14 -85.22
CA ASP A 469 9.88 21.04 -85.09
C ASP A 469 8.53 20.37 -85.46
N VAL A 470 8.54 19.08 -85.81
CA VAL A 470 7.41 18.27 -86.28
C VAL A 470 6.46 17.89 -85.13
N ALA A 471 5.87 18.89 -84.46
CA ALA A 471 4.60 18.84 -83.72
C ALA A 471 4.24 20.19 -83.02
N GLY A 472 5.01 21.26 -83.17
CA GLY A 472 4.69 22.59 -82.59
C GLY A 472 4.66 22.67 -81.06
N GLY A 473 5.10 21.64 -80.34
CA GLY A 473 5.13 21.58 -78.88
C GLY A 473 6.50 21.98 -78.28
N PRO A 474 6.55 22.59 -77.08
CA PRO A 474 7.81 22.90 -76.39
C PRO A 474 8.44 21.63 -75.80
N TRP A 475 9.10 20.84 -76.65
CA TRP A 475 9.74 19.57 -76.29
C TRP A 475 11.08 19.75 -75.56
N GLY A 476 11.29 18.97 -74.49
CA GLY A 476 12.49 19.00 -73.67
C GLY A 476 12.68 20.32 -72.93
N LEU A 477 13.93 20.76 -72.83
CA LEU A 477 14.29 22.09 -72.32
C LEU A 477 15.14 22.83 -73.36
N ASP A 478 15.15 24.15 -73.28
CA ASP A 478 16.05 25.00 -74.07
C ASP A 478 17.53 24.58 -73.85
N PRO A 479 18.24 24.15 -74.91
CA PRO A 479 19.64 23.75 -74.81
C PRO A 479 20.55 24.86 -74.28
N ALA A 480 20.21 26.14 -74.50
CA ALA A 480 21.03 27.27 -74.09
C ALA A 480 21.11 27.48 -72.57
N ARG A 481 20.34 26.72 -71.78
CA ARG A 481 20.34 26.71 -70.30
C ARG A 481 21.34 25.75 -69.66
N PHE A 482 21.87 24.78 -70.41
CA PHE A 482 22.81 23.77 -69.88
C PHE A 482 24.25 24.32 -69.85
N GLY A 483 25.05 23.88 -68.88
CA GLY A 483 26.44 24.33 -68.69
C GLY A 483 26.62 25.77 -68.17
N LYS A 484 25.53 26.48 -67.83
CA LYS A 484 25.56 27.87 -67.32
C LYS A 484 25.06 27.97 -65.89
N HIS A 485 25.59 28.94 -65.14
CA HIS A 485 25.06 29.33 -63.83
C HIS A 485 24.11 30.53 -63.99
N PRO A 486 22.93 30.56 -63.33
CA PRO A 486 22.00 31.68 -63.52
C PRO A 486 22.53 33.04 -63.05
N VAL A 487 23.42 33.07 -62.05
CA VAL A 487 23.87 34.30 -61.37
C VAL A 487 25.39 34.51 -61.44
N ALA A 488 26.19 33.48 -61.74
CA ALA A 488 27.65 33.58 -61.74
C ALA A 488 28.16 33.68 -63.19
N LYS A 489 28.77 34.81 -63.54
CA LYS A 489 29.25 35.08 -64.90
C LYS A 489 30.45 34.21 -65.30
N GLU A 490 31.28 33.84 -64.33
CA GLU A 490 32.43 32.95 -64.50
C GLU A 490 32.47 31.92 -63.36
N LEU A 491 32.95 30.71 -63.68
CA LEU A 491 33.09 29.59 -62.75
C LEU A 491 34.32 28.77 -63.15
N ASP A 492 35.30 28.62 -62.26
CA ASP A 492 36.48 27.75 -62.45
C ASP A 492 36.44 26.51 -61.53
N PRO A 493 36.44 25.27 -62.08
CA PRO A 493 36.12 24.92 -63.47
C PRO A 493 34.64 25.20 -63.80
N PRO A 494 34.26 25.30 -65.09
CA PRO A 494 32.88 25.57 -65.51
C PRO A 494 31.94 24.39 -65.24
N LEU A 495 30.63 24.64 -65.29
CA LEU A 495 29.62 23.59 -65.21
C LEU A 495 29.64 22.71 -66.47
N ALA A 496 29.46 21.39 -66.28
CA ALA A 496 29.42 20.45 -67.40
C ALA A 496 28.25 20.76 -68.35
N ALA A 497 28.50 20.66 -69.67
CA ALA A 497 27.53 21.01 -70.72
C ALA A 497 26.32 20.06 -70.82
N ASP A 498 26.21 19.05 -69.96
CA ASP A 498 25.07 18.13 -69.78
C ASP A 498 24.23 18.45 -68.53
N SER A 499 24.63 19.46 -67.77
CA SER A 499 24.12 19.76 -66.43
C SER A 499 23.37 21.09 -66.39
N LEU A 500 22.29 21.14 -65.62
CA LEU A 500 21.38 22.28 -65.51
C LEU A 500 21.44 22.87 -64.10
N CYS A 501 21.90 24.12 -63.96
CA CYS A 501 21.89 24.82 -62.68
C CYS A 501 20.60 25.65 -62.51
N VAL A 502 20.05 25.65 -61.28
CA VAL A 502 18.76 26.25 -60.93
C VAL A 502 18.85 26.86 -59.53
N GLN A 503 18.43 28.12 -59.37
CA GLN A 503 18.23 28.75 -58.07
C GLN A 503 16.86 28.33 -57.50
N ALA A 504 16.76 28.12 -56.19
CA ALA A 504 15.51 27.82 -55.51
C ALA A 504 14.88 29.08 -54.88
N PRO A 505 13.56 29.07 -54.58
CA PRO A 505 12.57 28.07 -54.98
C PRO A 505 12.19 28.20 -56.47
N ALA A 506 11.99 27.07 -57.16
CA ALA A 506 11.68 27.04 -58.58
C ALA A 506 10.91 25.76 -59.01
N VAL A 507 10.21 25.85 -60.13
CA VAL A 507 9.66 24.69 -60.86
C VAL A 507 10.09 24.75 -62.30
N ILE A 508 10.58 23.62 -62.83
CA ILE A 508 10.95 23.47 -64.24
C ILE A 508 10.11 22.35 -64.83
N THR A 509 9.03 22.75 -65.52
CA THR A 509 8.20 21.84 -66.32
C THR A 509 8.78 21.67 -67.71
N PHE A 510 8.78 20.44 -68.24
CA PHE A 510 9.11 20.11 -69.62
C PHE A 510 8.21 19.01 -70.18
N LEU A 511 8.06 18.98 -71.50
CA LEU A 511 7.25 17.99 -72.21
C LEU A 511 8.17 16.98 -72.90
N LEU A 512 7.83 15.70 -72.81
CA LEU A 512 8.50 14.61 -73.53
C LEU A 512 7.47 13.90 -74.44
N PRO A 513 7.81 13.59 -75.70
CA PRO A 513 6.91 12.81 -76.56
C PRO A 513 6.71 11.39 -76.01
N ALA A 514 5.49 10.88 -76.04
CA ALA A 514 5.15 9.55 -75.55
C ALA A 514 6.04 8.45 -76.16
N ALA A 515 6.21 8.48 -77.50
CA ALA A 515 7.05 7.52 -78.23
C ALA A 515 8.55 7.58 -77.86
N LEU A 516 9.07 8.74 -77.42
CA LEU A 516 10.47 8.88 -77.01
C LEU A 516 10.74 8.26 -75.63
N VAL A 517 9.75 8.33 -74.73
CA VAL A 517 9.87 7.82 -73.35
C VAL A 517 9.46 6.37 -73.19
N GLU A 518 8.86 5.74 -74.20
CA GLU A 518 8.25 4.41 -74.07
C GLU A 518 9.26 3.32 -73.68
N GLY A 519 9.07 2.74 -72.49
CA GLY A 519 10.00 1.77 -71.91
C GLY A 519 11.39 2.34 -71.57
N ARG A 520 11.51 3.68 -71.45
CA ARG A 520 12.69 4.38 -70.90
C ARG A 520 12.49 4.71 -69.42
N GLU A 521 13.58 5.09 -68.76
CA GLU A 521 13.56 5.76 -67.46
C GLU A 521 14.25 7.11 -67.55
N PHE A 522 13.61 8.19 -67.07
CA PHE A 522 14.28 9.47 -66.85
C PHE A 522 15.13 9.39 -65.58
N VAL A 523 16.40 9.80 -65.68
CA VAL A 523 17.37 9.81 -64.58
C VAL A 523 18.13 11.14 -64.56
N THR A 524 18.29 11.74 -63.37
CA THR A 524 19.22 12.85 -63.13
C THR A 524 19.73 12.82 -61.69
N THR A 525 20.95 13.33 -61.44
CA THR A 525 21.49 13.47 -60.08
C THR A 525 21.51 14.93 -59.67
N ALA A 526 20.71 15.28 -58.67
CA ALA A 526 20.74 16.61 -58.06
C ALA A 526 21.85 16.69 -57.00
N VAL A 527 22.63 17.77 -57.05
CA VAL A 527 23.63 18.17 -56.02
C VAL A 527 23.51 19.66 -55.74
N VAL A 528 23.82 20.09 -54.52
CA VAL A 528 23.96 21.53 -54.23
C VAL A 528 25.25 22.04 -54.89
N GLU A 529 25.19 23.23 -55.50
CA GLU A 529 26.37 23.87 -56.10
C GLU A 529 27.41 24.20 -54.99
N PRO A 530 28.65 23.67 -55.05
CA PRO A 530 29.56 23.75 -53.90
C PRO A 530 30.06 25.14 -53.53
N ARG A 531 30.15 26.09 -54.48
CA ARG A 531 30.90 27.36 -54.30
C ARG A 531 30.01 28.50 -53.79
N THR A 532 28.76 28.52 -54.22
CA THR A 532 27.69 29.42 -53.79
C THR A 532 26.87 28.81 -52.65
N GLY A 533 26.70 27.48 -52.67
CA GLY A 533 25.81 26.74 -51.79
C GLY A 533 26.41 26.15 -50.51
N GLU A 534 27.62 26.51 -50.07
CA GLU A 534 28.16 26.10 -48.75
C GLU A 534 27.16 26.39 -47.61
N ASN A 535 26.45 27.51 -47.75
CA ASN A 535 25.44 27.97 -46.82
C ASN A 535 24.04 27.44 -47.09
N GLY A 536 23.79 26.76 -48.21
CA GLY A 536 22.47 26.43 -48.73
C GLY A 536 21.87 25.10 -48.26
N SER A 537 20.58 24.91 -48.51
CA SER A 537 19.83 23.70 -48.14
C SER A 537 18.58 23.52 -49.01
N LEU A 538 18.54 22.47 -49.84
CA LEU A 538 17.55 22.31 -50.90
C LEU A 538 16.69 21.06 -50.73
N GLN A 539 15.46 21.06 -51.24
CA GLN A 539 14.64 19.84 -51.39
C GLN A 539 14.12 19.72 -52.81
N VAL A 540 14.62 18.74 -53.55
CA VAL A 540 14.21 18.46 -54.94
C VAL A 540 13.19 17.33 -55.02
N GLY A 541 12.34 17.37 -56.03
CA GLY A 541 11.45 16.28 -56.42
C GLY A 541 11.23 16.24 -57.93
N LEU A 542 10.86 15.07 -58.44
CA LEU A 542 10.46 14.84 -59.83
C LEU A 542 9.03 14.30 -59.83
N VAL A 543 8.12 14.99 -60.51
CA VAL A 543 6.67 14.74 -60.44
C VAL A 543 6.01 14.87 -61.81
N ASP A 544 4.94 14.10 -62.04
CA ASP A 544 4.18 14.13 -63.29
C ASP A 544 3.23 15.34 -63.34
N GLY A 545 3.09 15.97 -64.50
CA GLY A 545 2.20 17.12 -64.72
C GLY A 545 2.87 18.48 -64.47
N LYS A 546 2.05 19.55 -64.51
CA LYS A 546 2.42 20.90 -64.05
C LYS A 546 2.26 20.94 -62.52
N HIS A 547 3.20 21.59 -61.83
CA HIS A 547 3.17 21.77 -60.37
C HIS A 547 3.43 23.22 -60.00
N GLU A 548 2.91 23.63 -58.85
CA GLU A 548 3.16 24.95 -58.25
C GLU A 548 4.44 24.97 -57.41
N MET A 549 4.89 26.17 -57.06
CA MET A 549 6.14 26.38 -56.32
C MET A 549 6.01 25.94 -54.85
N ALA A 550 6.68 24.84 -54.50
CA ALA A 550 6.71 24.31 -53.15
C ALA A 550 7.67 25.09 -52.25
N ALA A 551 7.19 26.18 -51.65
CA ALA A 551 7.95 26.97 -50.68
C ALA A 551 8.01 26.30 -49.29
N GLY A 552 9.19 26.32 -48.66
CA GLY A 552 9.33 25.90 -47.27
C GLY A 552 9.68 24.43 -47.04
N LEU A 553 10.22 24.14 -45.85
CA LEU A 553 10.66 22.80 -45.45
C LEU A 553 9.54 21.74 -45.58
N ARG A 554 9.78 20.71 -46.36
CA ARG A 554 8.89 19.54 -46.54
C ARG A 554 9.32 18.38 -45.63
N VAL A 555 8.35 17.62 -45.13
CA VAL A 555 8.58 16.47 -44.25
C VAL A 555 9.12 15.30 -45.08
N THR A 556 10.42 14.99 -44.96
CA THR A 556 11.02 13.82 -45.61
C THR A 556 10.39 12.53 -45.09
N LYS A 557 9.98 11.63 -45.98
CA LYS A 557 9.57 10.27 -45.59
C LYS A 557 10.79 9.37 -45.51
N VAL A 558 10.97 8.70 -44.38
CA VAL A 558 12.07 7.73 -44.15
C VAL A 558 11.59 6.31 -44.46
N THR A 559 12.50 5.40 -44.76
CA THR A 559 12.23 3.95 -44.72
C THR A 559 13.50 3.21 -44.32
N THR A 560 13.42 2.30 -43.34
CA THR A 560 14.53 1.40 -42.97
C THR A 560 14.22 -0.01 -43.50
N LYS A 561 15.19 -0.63 -44.15
CA LYS A 561 15.21 -2.06 -44.47
C LYS A 561 16.45 -2.71 -43.86
N PHE A 562 16.38 -4.02 -43.68
CA PHE A 562 17.52 -4.89 -43.40
C PHE A 562 17.55 -5.93 -44.54
N SER A 563 18.73 -6.30 -45.03
CA SER A 563 18.83 -7.24 -46.17
C SER A 563 18.44 -8.68 -45.81
N GLN A 564 18.65 -9.10 -44.56
CA GLN A 564 18.01 -10.27 -43.92
C GLN A 564 17.88 -10.03 -42.40
N VAL A 565 16.90 -10.68 -41.75
CA VAL A 565 16.72 -10.65 -40.28
C VAL A 565 16.25 -12.02 -39.76
N THR A 566 16.94 -12.54 -38.76
CA THR A 566 16.52 -13.71 -37.95
C THR A 566 16.33 -13.29 -36.49
N HIS A 567 15.97 -14.23 -35.60
CA HIS A 567 15.96 -13.99 -34.15
C HIS A 567 17.38 -13.76 -33.57
N LEU A 568 18.42 -14.23 -34.27
CA LEU A 568 19.81 -14.17 -33.83
C LEU A 568 20.66 -13.10 -34.56
N PHE A 569 20.34 -12.69 -35.79
CA PHE A 569 21.17 -11.75 -36.57
C PHE A 569 20.40 -10.84 -37.53
N SER A 570 21.08 -9.81 -38.03
CA SER A 570 20.65 -8.98 -39.17
C SER A 570 21.82 -8.63 -40.07
N HIS A 571 21.57 -8.56 -41.37
CA HIS A 571 22.49 -7.95 -42.35
C HIS A 571 22.15 -6.47 -42.60
N ASP A 572 22.98 -5.77 -43.38
CA ASP A 572 22.95 -4.34 -43.71
C ASP A 572 21.63 -3.58 -43.46
N ARG A 573 21.66 -2.69 -42.46
CA ARG A 573 20.55 -1.78 -42.15
C ARG A 573 20.54 -0.55 -43.08
N VAL A 574 20.04 -0.70 -44.29
CA VAL A 574 19.85 0.42 -45.23
C VAL A 574 18.70 1.31 -44.77
N THR A 575 18.95 2.62 -44.65
CA THR A 575 17.90 3.63 -44.41
C THR A 575 17.88 4.62 -45.57
N THR A 576 16.71 4.74 -46.21
CA THR A 576 16.46 5.60 -47.36
C THR A 576 15.55 6.78 -46.99
N PHE A 577 15.65 7.83 -47.80
CA PHE A 577 14.94 9.09 -47.63
C PHE A 577 14.24 9.48 -48.93
N GLN A 578 12.94 9.75 -48.87
CA GLN A 578 12.17 10.35 -49.95
C GLN A 578 11.96 11.84 -49.62
N ASP A 579 12.36 12.70 -50.56
CA ASP A 579 12.45 14.16 -50.42
C ASP A 579 13.40 14.63 -49.28
N PRO A 580 14.65 14.12 -49.22
CA PRO A 580 15.67 14.56 -48.26
C PRO A 580 16.08 16.01 -48.48
N VAL A 581 16.67 16.62 -47.46
CA VAL A 581 17.37 17.91 -47.62
C VAL A 581 18.76 17.64 -48.21
N LEU A 582 19.06 18.31 -49.33
CA LEU A 582 20.38 18.35 -49.94
C LEU A 582 21.18 19.53 -49.36
N VAL A 583 22.44 19.28 -49.03
CA VAL A 583 23.40 20.29 -48.56
C VAL A 583 24.75 20.10 -49.25
N ALA A 584 25.51 21.18 -49.45
CA ALA A 584 26.82 21.11 -50.09
C ALA A 584 27.79 20.16 -49.36
N GLN A 585 28.61 19.45 -50.14
CA GLN A 585 29.77 18.73 -49.60
C GLN A 585 30.83 19.74 -49.12
N PRO A 586 31.53 19.49 -48.01
CA PRO A 586 32.65 20.33 -47.60
C PRO A 586 33.76 20.29 -48.65
N ILE A 587 34.15 21.46 -49.17
CA ILE A 587 35.32 21.57 -50.04
C ILE A 587 36.58 21.42 -49.18
N ALA A 588 37.52 20.58 -49.60
CA ALA A 588 38.83 20.50 -48.95
C ALA A 588 39.63 21.79 -49.27
N PRO A 589 40.25 22.44 -48.27
CA PRO A 589 41.05 23.65 -48.52
C PRO A 589 42.18 23.34 -49.51
N LYS A 590 42.37 24.20 -50.52
CA LYS A 590 43.45 24.06 -51.52
C LYS A 590 44.80 24.00 -50.79
N SER A 591 45.41 22.82 -50.73
CA SER A 591 46.71 22.62 -50.09
C SER A 591 47.80 23.34 -50.89
N GLY A 592 48.52 24.25 -50.25
CA GLY A 592 49.67 24.92 -50.87
C GLY A 592 50.71 23.93 -51.40
N SER A 593 51.33 24.27 -52.53
CA SER A 593 52.22 23.38 -53.28
C SER A 593 53.56 23.15 -52.55
N GLY A 594 53.62 22.11 -51.73
CA GLY A 594 54.86 21.59 -51.13
C GLY A 594 54.84 20.07 -51.06
N LYS A 595 55.79 19.41 -51.75
CA LYS A 595 55.99 17.94 -51.68
C LYS A 595 56.85 17.56 -50.47
N PRO A 596 56.38 16.67 -49.58
CA PRO A 596 57.25 15.82 -48.78
C PRO A 596 57.51 14.50 -49.53
N LYS A 597 58.77 14.05 -49.60
CA LYS A 597 59.08 12.64 -49.91
C LYS A 597 58.85 11.79 -48.65
N GLY A 598 58.42 10.53 -48.83
CA GLY A 598 58.40 9.52 -47.77
C GLY A 598 57.04 8.85 -47.57
N GLU A 599 56.90 7.63 -48.08
CA GLU A 599 55.70 6.83 -47.91
C GLU A 599 55.58 6.29 -46.48
N LYS A 600 54.46 6.60 -45.81
CA LYS A 600 53.98 5.87 -44.63
C LYS A 600 52.46 5.64 -44.75
N LYS A 601 51.98 4.58 -44.11
CA LYS A 601 50.62 4.02 -44.21
C LYS A 601 49.52 5.10 -44.17
N PRO A 602 48.41 4.93 -44.91
CA PRO A 602 47.38 5.94 -45.06
C PRO A 602 46.81 6.35 -43.69
N ALA A 603 47.00 7.61 -43.33
CA ALA A 603 46.41 8.19 -42.14
C ALA A 603 44.88 8.18 -42.27
N ARG A 604 44.21 7.81 -41.18
CA ARG A 604 42.74 7.82 -41.06
C ARG A 604 42.21 9.19 -41.51
N ALA A 605 41.45 9.22 -42.61
CA ALA A 605 41.08 10.47 -43.27
C ALA A 605 40.47 11.48 -42.26
N LYS A 606 41.05 12.68 -42.17
CA LYS A 606 40.52 13.75 -41.33
C LYS A 606 39.13 14.09 -41.84
N GLN A 607 38.12 13.82 -41.01
CA GLN A 607 36.73 14.11 -41.32
C GLN A 607 36.56 15.62 -41.51
N LEU A 608 36.26 16.05 -42.74
CA LEU A 608 36.08 17.46 -43.07
C LEU A 608 34.94 18.07 -42.23
N PRO A 609 35.05 19.36 -41.84
CA PRO A 609 34.00 20.03 -41.07
C PRO A 609 32.70 20.06 -41.87
N ALA A 610 31.56 19.87 -41.20
CA ALA A 610 30.26 19.91 -41.85
C ALA A 610 29.96 21.32 -42.40
N SER A 611 29.36 21.41 -43.60
CA SER A 611 28.97 22.67 -44.22
C SER A 611 27.96 23.45 -43.34
N PRO A 612 27.98 24.79 -43.34
CA PRO A 612 27.02 25.62 -42.59
C PRO A 612 25.54 25.25 -42.87
N GLY A 613 25.21 24.89 -44.12
CA GLY A 613 23.92 24.30 -44.48
C GLY A 613 23.58 23.05 -43.68
N ARG A 614 24.49 22.06 -43.66
CA ARG A 614 24.31 20.81 -42.91
C ARG A 614 24.12 21.06 -41.42
N ILE A 615 24.91 21.94 -40.81
CA ILE A 615 24.84 22.26 -39.38
C ILE A 615 23.49 22.90 -39.02
N ARG A 616 22.98 23.82 -39.84
CA ARG A 616 21.67 24.48 -39.63
C ARG A 616 20.53 23.47 -39.64
N ILE A 617 20.49 22.60 -40.65
CA ILE A 617 19.41 21.62 -40.84
C ILE A 617 19.44 20.52 -39.77
N THR A 618 20.59 19.90 -39.50
CA THR A 618 20.67 18.84 -38.46
C THR A 618 20.41 19.38 -37.06
N ARG A 619 20.74 20.66 -36.79
CA ARG A 619 20.34 21.34 -35.56
C ARG A 619 18.82 21.47 -35.44
N ALA A 620 18.10 21.89 -36.48
CA ALA A 620 16.64 21.96 -36.45
C ALA A 620 16.01 20.59 -36.16
N PHE A 621 16.55 19.51 -36.73
CA PHE A 621 16.14 18.13 -36.42
C PHE A 621 16.49 17.72 -34.98
N ALA A 622 17.63 18.14 -34.44
CA ALA A 622 18.00 17.90 -33.04
C ALA A 622 17.07 18.66 -32.06
N ASP A 623 16.83 19.95 -32.29
CA ASP A 623 15.96 20.80 -31.46
C ASP A 623 14.53 20.23 -31.37
N PHE A 624 13.99 19.73 -32.50
CA PHE A 624 12.69 19.05 -32.53
C PHE A 624 12.71 17.75 -31.72
N ARG A 625 13.67 16.84 -31.99
CA ARG A 625 13.81 15.55 -31.28
C ARG A 625 14.07 15.71 -29.79
N GLU A 626 14.65 16.84 -29.35
CA GLU A 626 14.83 17.13 -27.94
C GLU A 626 13.49 17.26 -27.23
N LEU A 627 12.50 17.91 -27.85
CA LEU A 627 11.19 18.22 -27.25
C LEU A 627 10.09 17.20 -27.58
N PHE A 628 10.14 16.59 -28.78
CA PHE A 628 9.12 15.71 -29.33
C PHE A 628 9.71 14.36 -29.81
N PRO A 629 10.11 13.47 -28.89
CA PRO A 629 10.36 12.08 -29.23
C PRO A 629 9.06 11.36 -29.62
N MET A 630 9.12 10.33 -30.47
CA MET A 630 7.92 9.51 -30.73
C MET A 630 7.52 8.67 -29.51
N ALA A 631 8.50 8.05 -28.83
CA ALA A 631 8.30 7.29 -27.59
C ALA A 631 9.13 7.87 -26.43
N LEU A 632 8.56 7.84 -25.22
CA LEU A 632 9.24 8.19 -23.98
C LEU A 632 10.00 7.01 -23.38
N CYS A 633 9.47 5.79 -23.56
CA CYS A 633 10.10 4.55 -23.10
C CYS A 633 9.62 3.29 -23.84
N TYR A 634 10.45 2.24 -23.85
CA TYR A 634 10.06 0.88 -24.18
C TYR A 634 9.25 0.27 -23.02
N SER A 635 7.92 0.32 -23.10
CA SER A 635 7.03 -0.08 -21.99
C SER A 635 6.72 -1.56 -21.90
N GLN A 636 7.08 -2.37 -22.90
CA GLN A 636 6.87 -3.81 -22.88
C GLN A 636 7.62 -4.48 -21.72
N ILE A 637 8.95 -4.36 -21.68
CA ILE A 637 9.83 -5.04 -20.69
C ILE A 637 9.44 -6.54 -20.54
N VAL A 638 9.26 -7.23 -21.66
CA VAL A 638 8.85 -8.65 -21.67
C VAL A 638 10.12 -9.51 -21.70
N PRO A 639 10.20 -10.61 -20.92
CA PRO A 639 11.13 -11.70 -21.22
C PRO A 639 10.78 -12.26 -22.60
N VAL A 640 11.56 -11.86 -23.60
CA VAL A 640 11.59 -12.61 -24.85
C VAL A 640 12.09 -14.02 -24.49
N ASP A 641 11.56 -15.02 -25.18
CA ASP A 641 11.68 -16.46 -24.88
C ASP A 641 13.02 -16.92 -24.25
N GLU A 642 12.98 -17.43 -23.01
CA GLU A 642 14.18 -17.81 -22.24
C GLU A 642 15.02 -18.91 -22.94
N VAL A 643 14.46 -19.65 -23.90
CA VAL A 643 15.14 -20.76 -24.59
C VAL A 643 15.99 -20.31 -25.78
N LEU A 644 15.63 -19.21 -26.47
CA LEU A 644 16.20 -18.84 -27.78
C LEU A 644 16.56 -17.35 -27.94
N THR A 645 16.73 -16.59 -26.85
CA THR A 645 17.16 -15.18 -26.94
C THR A 645 18.14 -14.74 -25.86
N MET A 646 18.95 -13.74 -26.20
CA MET A 646 19.93 -13.12 -25.30
C MET A 646 19.37 -11.93 -24.50
N THR A 647 18.20 -11.42 -24.86
CA THR A 647 17.67 -10.14 -24.33
C THR A 647 16.42 -10.38 -23.49
N LEU A 648 16.65 -10.84 -22.25
CA LEU A 648 15.60 -11.08 -21.26
C LEU A 648 14.89 -9.78 -20.82
N PHE A 649 15.63 -8.67 -20.69
CA PHE A 649 15.06 -7.38 -20.28
C PHE A 649 15.77 -6.22 -20.99
N HIS A 650 15.00 -5.32 -21.62
CA HIS A 650 15.54 -4.12 -22.29
C HIS A 650 15.08 -2.85 -21.58
N ARG A 651 16.03 -2.02 -21.16
CA ARG A 651 15.77 -0.70 -20.55
C ARG A 651 16.06 0.41 -21.55
N GLU A 652 15.01 1.07 -22.02
CA GLU A 652 15.13 2.30 -22.81
C GLU A 652 14.07 3.31 -22.35
N ASP A 653 14.42 4.15 -21.38
CA ASP A 653 13.54 5.16 -20.77
C ASP A 653 14.18 6.56 -20.68
N HIS A 654 15.22 6.80 -21.46
CA HIS A 654 16.04 8.00 -21.35
C HIS A 654 15.25 9.28 -21.71
N HIS A 655 14.29 9.21 -22.64
CA HIS A 655 13.38 10.31 -22.97
C HIS A 655 12.43 10.62 -21.80
N LEU A 656 11.78 9.60 -21.24
CA LEU A 656 10.98 9.72 -20.01
C LEU A 656 11.79 10.40 -18.90
N SER A 657 12.98 9.89 -18.63
CA SER A 657 13.90 10.36 -17.58
C SER A 657 14.44 11.78 -17.80
N ARG A 658 14.56 12.25 -19.04
CA ARG A 658 15.02 13.61 -19.40
C ARG A 658 13.90 14.65 -19.40
N LEU A 659 12.72 14.24 -19.87
CA LEU A 659 11.58 15.14 -20.14
C LEU A 659 10.56 15.17 -19.01
N MET A 660 10.16 14.02 -18.48
CA MET A 660 9.00 13.90 -17.59
C MET A 660 9.35 13.91 -16.10
N LEU A 661 10.48 13.31 -15.71
CA LEU A 661 10.77 13.02 -14.30
C LEU A 661 11.52 14.14 -13.58
N THR A 662 11.18 14.35 -12.31
CA THR A 662 12.01 15.09 -11.34
C THR A 662 13.20 14.25 -10.86
N LYS A 663 14.15 14.88 -10.15
CA LYS A 663 15.33 14.19 -9.58
C LYS A 663 14.95 13.06 -8.60
N SER A 664 13.84 13.17 -7.87
CA SER A 664 13.33 12.11 -6.98
C SER A 664 12.73 10.96 -7.78
N GLU A 665 11.81 11.26 -8.70
CA GLU A 665 11.14 10.26 -9.54
C GLU A 665 12.13 9.46 -10.41
N ARG A 666 13.16 10.11 -10.94
CA ARG A 666 14.23 9.43 -11.67
C ARG A 666 15.00 8.44 -10.78
N ARG A 667 15.37 8.84 -9.55
CA ARG A 667 15.98 7.92 -8.57
C ARG A 667 15.06 6.77 -8.19
N THR A 668 13.74 6.98 -8.14
CA THR A 668 12.76 5.89 -7.97
C THR A 668 12.84 4.89 -9.12
N LEU A 669 12.78 5.36 -10.37
CA LEU A 669 12.87 4.51 -11.55
C LEU A 669 14.21 3.76 -11.65
N ASP A 670 15.33 4.44 -11.37
CA ASP A 670 16.66 3.84 -11.34
C ASP A 670 16.79 2.77 -10.24
N ARG A 671 16.17 2.97 -9.06
CA ARG A 671 16.07 1.93 -8.01
C ARG A 671 15.25 0.72 -8.49
N LEU A 672 14.07 0.94 -9.08
CA LEU A 672 13.22 -0.17 -9.54
C LEU A 672 13.92 -1.07 -10.56
N TRP A 673 14.66 -0.48 -11.50
CA TRP A 673 15.47 -1.23 -12.46
C TRP A 673 16.67 -1.95 -11.82
N ARG A 674 17.31 -1.34 -10.80
CA ARG A 674 18.39 -1.98 -10.03
C ARG A 674 17.87 -3.18 -9.23
N GLU A 675 16.69 -3.06 -8.63
CA GLU A 675 15.99 -4.16 -7.95
C GLU A 675 15.59 -5.26 -8.93
N LEU A 676 15.01 -4.93 -10.10
CA LEU A 676 14.67 -5.93 -11.12
C LEU A 676 15.90 -6.74 -11.55
N ARG A 677 17.05 -6.10 -11.78
CA ARG A 677 18.31 -6.79 -12.12
C ARG A 677 18.80 -7.72 -11.01
N PHE A 678 18.68 -7.31 -9.75
CA PHE A 678 19.08 -8.11 -8.59
C PHE A 678 18.15 -9.30 -8.33
N VAL A 679 16.85 -9.07 -8.46
CA VAL A 679 15.79 -10.04 -8.20
C VAL A 679 15.67 -11.07 -9.32
N SER A 680 15.76 -10.67 -10.60
CA SER A 680 15.64 -11.59 -11.74
C SER A 680 16.84 -12.54 -11.92
N ASP A 681 18.03 -12.14 -11.47
CA ASP A 681 19.31 -12.78 -11.81
C ASP A 681 19.55 -12.89 -13.34
N TRP A 682 19.01 -11.94 -14.12
CA TRP A 682 19.19 -11.95 -15.58
C TRP A 682 20.66 -11.96 -16.03
N PRO A 683 21.63 -11.27 -15.37
CA PRO A 683 23.00 -11.25 -15.87
C PRO A 683 23.74 -12.58 -15.77
N LEU A 684 23.37 -13.47 -14.83
CA LEU A 684 23.97 -14.80 -14.73
C LEU A 684 23.21 -15.80 -15.61
N LYS A 685 21.87 -15.79 -15.60
CA LYS A 685 21.03 -16.59 -16.52
C LYS A 685 21.46 -16.43 -17.99
N LYS A 686 21.77 -15.19 -18.40
CA LYS A 686 22.22 -14.85 -19.76
C LYS A 686 23.58 -15.48 -20.12
N VAL A 687 24.45 -15.77 -19.14
CA VAL A 687 25.68 -16.54 -19.36
C VAL A 687 25.34 -17.99 -19.67
N THR A 688 24.53 -18.65 -18.84
CA THR A 688 24.10 -20.05 -19.04
C THR A 688 23.38 -20.25 -20.37
N ALA A 689 22.47 -19.33 -20.74
CA ALA A 689 21.78 -19.38 -22.03
C ALA A 689 22.73 -19.17 -23.24
N MET A 690 23.78 -18.36 -23.09
CA MET A 690 24.83 -18.16 -24.11
C MET A 690 25.74 -19.38 -24.22
N GLU A 691 26.10 -20.01 -23.11
CA GLU A 691 26.94 -21.22 -23.10
C GLU A 691 26.22 -22.40 -23.76
N LEU A 692 24.96 -22.67 -23.38
CA LEU A 692 24.12 -23.69 -24.01
C LEU A 692 23.87 -23.42 -25.52
N LEU A 693 23.62 -22.15 -25.89
CA LEU A 693 23.41 -21.79 -27.30
C LEU A 693 24.67 -22.05 -28.15
N LEU A 694 25.85 -21.75 -27.61
CA LEU A 694 27.11 -22.03 -28.31
C LEU A 694 27.38 -23.53 -28.43
N GLU A 695 27.18 -24.31 -27.36
CA GLU A 695 27.33 -25.76 -27.37
C GLU A 695 26.44 -26.42 -28.44
N VAL A 696 25.17 -26.04 -28.51
CA VAL A 696 24.23 -26.50 -29.54
C VAL A 696 24.66 -26.06 -30.95
N MET A 697 25.18 -24.83 -31.11
CA MET A 697 25.65 -24.33 -32.41
C MET A 697 26.96 -24.99 -32.87
N GLU A 698 27.85 -25.37 -31.94
CA GLU A 698 29.09 -26.10 -32.19
C GLU A 698 28.78 -27.52 -32.67
N GLY A 699 27.90 -28.23 -31.95
CA GLY A 699 27.48 -29.60 -32.28
C GLY A 699 26.76 -29.76 -33.63
N VAL A 700 26.30 -28.67 -34.25
CA VAL A 700 25.70 -28.67 -35.60
C VAL A 700 26.53 -27.90 -36.64
N ASN A 701 27.78 -27.51 -36.32
CA ASN A 701 28.65 -26.68 -37.17
C ASN A 701 27.95 -25.43 -37.73
N HIS A 702 27.17 -24.73 -36.90
CA HIS A 702 26.34 -23.63 -37.36
C HIS A 702 27.20 -22.47 -37.90
N PRO A 703 26.98 -21.97 -39.14
CA PRO A 703 27.85 -20.97 -39.81
C PRO A 703 27.76 -19.55 -39.22
N GLN A 704 27.31 -19.43 -37.96
CA GLN A 704 27.13 -18.17 -37.23
C GLN A 704 27.73 -18.24 -35.80
N TYR A 705 28.44 -19.32 -35.45
CA TYR A 705 29.12 -19.50 -34.16
C TYR A 705 30.07 -18.33 -33.84
N GLU A 706 30.98 -18.03 -34.77
CA GLU A 706 31.95 -16.92 -34.66
C GLU A 706 31.29 -15.56 -34.39
N ALA A 707 30.10 -15.32 -34.94
CA ALA A 707 29.37 -14.08 -34.74
C ALA A 707 28.82 -13.91 -33.30
N LEU A 708 28.74 -14.98 -32.51
CA LEU A 708 28.37 -14.93 -31.09
C LEU A 708 29.57 -14.78 -30.15
N VAL A 709 30.78 -15.15 -30.55
CA VAL A 709 31.99 -15.11 -29.68
C VAL A 709 32.24 -13.71 -29.07
N PRO A 710 32.11 -12.58 -29.81
CA PRO A 710 32.22 -11.25 -29.22
C PRO A 710 31.10 -10.96 -28.19
N ILE A 711 29.90 -11.51 -28.41
CA ILE A 711 28.74 -11.31 -27.53
C ILE A 711 28.86 -12.17 -26.25
N LYS A 712 29.50 -13.35 -26.32
CA LYS A 712 29.93 -14.15 -25.15
C LYS A 712 30.83 -13.31 -24.25
N ALA A 713 31.85 -12.66 -24.81
CA ALA A 713 32.78 -11.81 -24.05
C ALA A 713 32.08 -10.62 -23.37
N LEU A 714 31.14 -9.95 -24.06
CA LEU A 714 30.32 -8.88 -23.46
C LEU A 714 29.41 -9.40 -22.34
N THR A 715 28.82 -10.58 -22.50
CA THR A 715 27.93 -11.21 -21.52
C THR A 715 28.69 -11.64 -20.27
N LEU A 716 29.87 -12.25 -20.42
CA LEU A 716 30.78 -12.56 -19.32
C LEU A 716 31.24 -11.30 -18.58
N LYS A 717 31.44 -10.18 -19.28
CA LYS A 717 31.76 -8.87 -18.67
C LYS A 717 30.57 -8.31 -17.86
N GLU A 718 29.34 -8.38 -18.39
CA GLU A 718 28.12 -7.98 -17.67
C GLU A 718 27.93 -8.81 -16.39
N ALA A 719 28.11 -10.12 -16.48
CA ALA A 719 28.05 -11.05 -15.35
C ALA A 719 29.18 -10.81 -14.33
N LYS A 720 30.40 -10.50 -14.75
CA LYS A 720 31.52 -10.16 -13.85
C LYS A 720 31.24 -8.88 -13.06
N VAL A 721 30.63 -7.87 -13.68
CA VAL A 721 30.15 -6.66 -12.97
C VAL A 721 29.04 -7.03 -12.00
N PHE A 722 28.04 -7.82 -12.42
CA PHE A 722 26.94 -8.20 -11.53
C PHE A 722 27.40 -9.05 -10.33
N ARG A 723 28.36 -9.97 -10.49
CA ARG A 723 28.98 -10.72 -9.37
C ARG A 723 29.66 -9.78 -8.36
N LYS A 724 30.26 -8.66 -8.81
CA LYS A 724 30.77 -7.62 -7.91
C LYS A 724 29.62 -6.87 -7.21
N ASP A 725 28.57 -6.51 -7.92
CA ASP A 725 27.39 -5.82 -7.36
C ASP A 725 26.70 -6.68 -6.28
N LEU A 726 26.48 -7.97 -6.56
CA LEU A 726 26.01 -8.97 -5.59
C LEU A 726 26.89 -8.98 -4.34
N LYS A 727 28.23 -9.03 -4.51
CA LYS A 727 29.17 -9.09 -3.40
C LYS A 727 29.23 -7.79 -2.57
N GLN A 728 29.02 -6.63 -3.19
CA GLN A 728 28.92 -5.37 -2.45
C GLN A 728 27.59 -5.23 -1.68
N ALA A 729 26.49 -5.81 -2.19
CA ALA A 729 25.19 -5.78 -1.52
C ALA A 729 25.14 -6.64 -0.24
N GLU A 730 25.94 -7.71 -0.14
CA GLU A 730 25.91 -8.65 1.00
C GLU A 730 25.99 -7.98 2.38
N ALA A 731 26.77 -6.89 2.50
CA ALA A 731 26.97 -6.18 3.77
C ALA A 731 25.68 -5.47 4.22
N GLY A 732 25.14 -4.57 3.38
CA GLY A 732 23.90 -3.85 3.66
C GLY A 732 22.68 -4.78 3.78
N GLN A 733 22.72 -5.94 3.11
CA GLN A 733 21.71 -6.99 3.29
C GLN A 733 21.76 -7.59 4.71
N ILE A 734 22.94 -7.86 5.26
CA ILE A 734 23.08 -8.32 6.66
C ILE A 734 22.78 -7.19 7.65
N ASP A 735 23.14 -5.95 7.36
CA ASP A 735 22.82 -4.82 8.23
C ASP A 735 21.30 -4.59 8.34
N ALA A 736 20.55 -4.76 7.24
CA ALA A 736 19.09 -4.73 7.23
C ALA A 736 18.45 -5.94 7.97
N VAL A 737 19.11 -7.10 8.00
CA VAL A 737 18.71 -8.26 8.83
C VAL A 737 18.92 -7.97 10.32
N LEU A 738 19.98 -7.25 10.70
CA LEU A 738 20.23 -6.82 12.07
C LEU A 738 19.25 -5.71 12.50
N GLU A 739 18.91 -4.79 11.61
CA GLU A 739 17.85 -3.79 11.85
C GLU A 739 16.50 -4.49 12.13
N LEU A 740 16.13 -5.45 11.28
CA LEU A 740 14.95 -6.32 11.48
C LEU A 740 15.01 -7.05 12.83
N ALA A 741 16.17 -7.59 13.22
CA ALA A 741 16.36 -8.24 14.52
C ALA A 741 16.12 -7.27 15.69
N GLY A 742 16.61 -6.03 15.60
CA GLY A 742 16.35 -4.99 16.60
C GLY A 742 14.86 -4.61 16.69
N ARG A 743 14.13 -4.55 15.56
CA ARG A 743 12.67 -4.38 15.59
C ARG A 743 11.97 -5.59 16.24
N ALA A 744 12.38 -6.80 15.87
CA ALA A 744 11.80 -8.05 16.37
C ALA A 744 12.03 -8.26 17.87
N TYR A 745 13.23 -7.95 18.37
CA TYR A 745 13.58 -8.01 19.80
C TYR A 745 13.11 -6.76 20.57
N ARG A 746 12.50 -5.78 19.87
CA ARG A 746 11.76 -4.62 20.42
C ARG A 746 12.61 -3.56 21.13
N ARG A 747 13.94 -3.65 20.95
CA ARG A 747 14.98 -2.76 21.49
C ARG A 747 16.23 -2.81 20.59
N PRO A 748 17.19 -1.88 20.74
CA PRO A 748 18.54 -2.05 20.20
C PRO A 748 19.12 -3.44 20.53
N LEU A 749 19.86 -4.01 19.58
CA LEU A 749 20.62 -5.24 19.81
C LEU A 749 21.76 -4.97 20.79
N ARG A 750 22.04 -5.95 21.65
CA ARG A 750 23.30 -5.97 22.42
C ARG A 750 24.44 -6.39 21.49
N ASP A 751 25.66 -5.96 21.77
CA ASP A 751 26.83 -6.30 20.92
C ASP A 751 27.01 -7.82 20.76
N ALA A 752 26.76 -8.58 21.83
CA ALA A 752 26.76 -10.04 21.80
C ALA A 752 25.70 -10.64 20.86
N GLU A 753 24.52 -10.01 20.70
CA GLU A 753 23.46 -10.46 19.79
C GLU A 753 23.80 -10.11 18.33
N THR A 754 24.37 -8.93 18.10
CA THR A 754 24.94 -8.52 16.81
C THR A 754 26.06 -9.47 16.38
N ALA A 755 26.97 -9.82 17.30
CA ALA A 755 28.05 -10.77 17.08
C ALA A 755 27.53 -12.21 16.86
N GLU A 756 26.51 -12.66 17.59
CA GLU A 756 25.89 -13.97 17.38
C GLU A 756 25.28 -14.08 15.97
N LEU A 757 24.52 -13.07 15.54
CA LEU A 757 23.84 -13.08 14.24
C LEU A 757 24.82 -12.94 13.06
N ARG A 758 25.81 -12.04 13.13
CA ARG A 758 26.88 -11.97 12.12
C ARG A 758 27.73 -13.25 12.11
N GLY A 759 28.05 -13.80 13.29
CA GLY A 759 28.81 -15.04 13.43
C GLY A 759 28.08 -16.28 12.92
N LEU A 760 26.76 -16.36 13.09
CA LEU A 760 25.93 -17.40 12.49
C LEU A 760 25.99 -17.31 10.96
N TYR A 761 25.74 -16.13 10.39
CA TYR A 761 25.86 -15.90 8.95
C TYR A 761 27.24 -16.31 8.42
N ALA A 762 28.33 -15.91 9.09
CA ALA A 762 29.69 -16.28 8.71
C ALA A 762 29.91 -17.80 8.72
N ARG A 763 29.46 -18.51 9.77
CA ARG A 763 29.54 -19.98 9.87
C ARG A 763 28.72 -20.70 8.78
N LEU A 764 27.59 -20.14 8.36
CA LEU A 764 26.79 -20.69 7.26
C LEU A 764 27.54 -20.55 5.92
N ARG A 765 28.14 -19.38 5.65
CA ARG A 765 29.00 -19.18 4.46
C ARG A 765 30.25 -20.08 4.46
N GLN A 766 30.87 -20.29 5.63
CA GLN A 766 31.99 -21.22 5.80
C GLN A 766 31.61 -22.68 5.51
N ARG A 767 30.35 -23.06 5.71
CA ARG A 767 29.79 -24.38 5.37
C ARG A 767 29.33 -24.49 3.91
N GLY A 768 29.70 -23.53 3.05
CA GLY A 768 29.42 -23.56 1.61
C GLY A 768 28.04 -23.06 1.19
N LEU A 769 27.16 -22.64 2.13
CA LEU A 769 25.85 -22.10 1.77
C LEU A 769 25.98 -20.77 1.02
N SER A 770 25.03 -20.52 0.12
CA SER A 770 24.95 -19.24 -0.61
C SER A 770 24.66 -18.07 0.35
N HIS A 771 24.83 -16.84 -0.16
CA HIS A 771 24.44 -15.65 0.60
C HIS A 771 22.93 -15.64 0.92
N ASP A 772 22.08 -16.02 -0.05
CA ASP A 772 20.63 -16.01 0.09
C ASP A 772 20.14 -17.01 1.14
N GLU A 773 20.60 -18.26 1.10
CA GLU A 773 20.30 -19.27 2.12
C GLU A 773 20.81 -18.86 3.51
N SER A 774 22.02 -18.30 3.57
CA SER A 774 22.62 -17.86 4.84
C SER A 774 21.84 -16.70 5.47
N VAL A 775 21.38 -15.74 4.66
CA VAL A 775 20.47 -14.67 5.12
C VAL A 775 19.14 -15.26 5.59
N ARG A 776 18.52 -16.16 4.83
CA ARG A 776 17.24 -16.78 5.21
C ARG A 776 17.33 -17.53 6.54
N LEU A 777 18.41 -18.28 6.77
CA LEU A 777 18.62 -18.99 8.03
C LEU A 777 18.90 -18.03 9.21
N THR A 778 19.61 -16.92 8.99
CA THR A 778 19.75 -15.86 10.01
C THR A 778 18.41 -15.15 10.28
N ILE A 779 17.56 -14.93 9.27
CA ILE A 779 16.19 -14.42 9.47
C ILE A 779 15.34 -15.43 10.27
N ALA A 780 15.41 -16.72 9.95
CA ALA A 780 14.72 -17.76 10.71
C ALA A 780 15.21 -17.83 12.17
N ARG A 781 16.51 -17.64 12.43
CA ARG A 781 17.10 -17.55 13.78
C ARG A 781 16.50 -16.43 14.62
N ILE A 782 16.14 -15.29 14.02
CA ILE A 782 15.45 -14.17 14.70
C ILE A 782 14.05 -14.61 15.14
N PHE A 783 13.26 -15.18 14.23
CA PHE A 783 11.86 -15.57 14.48
C PHE A 783 11.67 -16.80 15.40
N VAL A 784 12.77 -17.44 15.84
CA VAL A 784 12.80 -18.46 16.91
C VAL A 784 13.59 -18.02 18.16
N ALA A 785 14.13 -16.81 18.19
CA ALA A 785 14.96 -16.37 19.31
C ALA A 785 14.12 -16.15 20.57
N GLY A 786 14.68 -16.47 21.76
CA GLY A 786 14.04 -16.14 23.03
C GLY A 786 13.67 -14.65 23.16
N ALA A 787 14.52 -13.76 22.65
CA ALA A 787 14.27 -12.31 22.61
C ALA A 787 13.12 -11.88 21.66
N PHE A 788 12.73 -12.70 20.69
CA PHE A 788 11.52 -12.50 19.88
C PHE A 788 10.31 -13.21 20.48
N LEU A 789 10.45 -14.49 20.82
CA LEU A 789 9.39 -15.37 21.33
C LEU A 789 8.86 -14.95 22.70
N TYR A 790 9.67 -14.30 23.55
CA TYR A 790 9.29 -13.90 24.90
C TYR A 790 9.37 -12.39 25.13
N ARG A 791 8.43 -11.87 25.91
CA ARG A 791 8.49 -10.54 26.52
C ARG A 791 9.37 -10.63 27.77
N LEU A 792 10.67 -10.71 27.54
CA LEU A 792 11.72 -10.70 28.57
C LEU A 792 11.82 -9.30 29.17
N GLU A 793 11.89 -9.23 30.50
CA GLU A 793 12.00 -8.01 31.29
C GLU A 793 13.06 -8.21 32.39
N GLN A 794 13.79 -7.16 32.77
CA GLN A 794 14.85 -7.27 33.78
C GLN A 794 14.30 -7.21 35.20
N VAL A 795 14.62 -8.23 36.01
CA VAL A 795 14.24 -8.30 37.44
C VAL A 795 15.34 -7.66 38.28
N PRO A 796 15.06 -6.59 39.05
CA PRO A 796 16.05 -5.94 39.91
C PRO A 796 16.37 -6.85 41.11
N GLU A 797 17.57 -6.68 41.66
CA GLU A 797 18.06 -7.47 42.79
C GLU A 797 17.57 -6.89 44.12
N GLY A 798 17.49 -7.72 45.16
CA GLY A 798 16.92 -7.34 46.44
C GLY A 798 15.38 -7.35 46.44
N PRO A 799 14.77 -6.86 47.55
CA PRO A 799 13.34 -6.97 47.80
C PRO A 799 12.50 -5.79 47.29
N LYS A 800 13.12 -4.74 46.74
CA LYS A 800 12.41 -3.52 46.30
C LYS A 800 11.93 -3.63 44.86
N ALA A 801 10.78 -3.03 44.55
CA ALA A 801 10.35 -2.86 43.17
C ALA A 801 11.16 -1.73 42.49
N SER A 802 11.35 -1.83 41.16
CA SER A 802 11.94 -0.77 40.34
C SER A 802 11.07 -0.45 39.13
N ALA A 803 11.27 0.73 38.54
CA ALA A 803 10.73 1.03 37.21
C ALA A 803 11.29 0.07 36.15
N VAL A 804 10.51 -0.18 35.09
CA VAL A 804 10.95 -0.93 33.90
C VAL A 804 11.70 -0.01 32.93
N GLY A 805 12.56 -0.59 32.09
CA GLY A 805 13.27 0.15 31.06
C GLY A 805 12.33 0.72 29.99
N ASN A 806 12.72 1.83 29.34
CA ASN A 806 11.88 2.51 28.35
C ASN A 806 11.39 1.58 27.20
N PHE A 807 12.22 0.66 26.71
CA PHE A 807 11.82 -0.32 25.69
C PHE A 807 10.91 -1.44 26.23
N GLU A 808 11.00 -1.75 27.54
CA GLU A 808 10.10 -2.68 28.22
C GLU A 808 8.72 -2.02 28.40
N LEU A 809 8.67 -0.74 28.78
CA LEU A 809 7.44 0.05 28.86
C LEU A 809 6.77 0.21 27.48
N ALA A 810 7.55 0.50 26.43
CA ALA A 810 7.07 0.49 25.05
C ALA A 810 6.49 -0.86 24.63
N THR A 811 7.13 -1.96 25.04
CA THR A 811 6.65 -3.33 24.80
C THR A 811 5.37 -3.63 25.59
N ARG A 812 5.29 -3.27 26.88
CA ARG A 812 4.06 -3.42 27.67
C ARG A 812 2.89 -2.66 27.02
N LEU A 813 3.12 -1.42 26.59
CA LEU A 813 2.12 -0.58 25.93
C LEU A 813 1.69 -1.10 24.56
N SER A 814 2.63 -1.55 23.71
CA SER A 814 2.32 -2.04 22.36
C SER A 814 1.57 -3.37 22.38
N TYR A 815 1.93 -4.29 23.27
CA TYR A 815 1.21 -5.55 23.41
C TYR A 815 -0.15 -5.40 24.10
N PHE A 816 -0.30 -4.44 25.02
CA PHE A 816 -1.60 -4.12 25.61
C PHE A 816 -2.59 -3.56 24.55
N LEU A 817 -2.20 -2.53 23.78
CA LEU A 817 -3.16 -1.85 22.89
C LEU A 817 -3.25 -2.46 21.48
N TRP A 818 -2.16 -3.05 20.97
CA TRP A 818 -2.06 -3.53 19.59
C TRP A 818 -1.57 -4.98 19.46
N SER A 819 -1.42 -5.72 20.57
CA SER A 819 -1.02 -7.14 20.59
C SER A 819 0.18 -7.46 19.70
N SER A 820 1.16 -6.55 19.63
CA SER A 820 2.29 -6.58 18.70
C SER A 820 3.44 -5.71 19.20
N GLY A 821 4.58 -5.71 18.50
CA GLY A 821 5.73 -4.85 18.80
C GLY A 821 5.44 -3.34 18.68
N PRO A 822 6.28 -2.50 19.33
CA PRO A 822 6.18 -1.04 19.21
C PRO A 822 6.49 -0.59 17.79
N ASP A 823 5.71 0.38 17.28
CA ASP A 823 5.98 1.03 16.01
C ASP A 823 7.12 2.05 16.14
N GLU A 824 7.60 2.56 15.00
CA GLU A 824 8.81 3.37 14.95
C GLU A 824 8.74 4.62 15.83
N GLU A 825 7.59 5.28 15.91
CA GLU A 825 7.40 6.44 16.78
C GLU A 825 7.55 6.09 18.26
N LEU A 826 6.97 4.95 18.69
CA LEU A 826 7.07 4.47 20.06
C LEU A 826 8.47 3.94 20.40
N ARG A 827 9.16 3.32 19.43
CA ARG A 827 10.58 2.94 19.58
C ARG A 827 11.46 4.16 19.79
N GLN A 828 11.28 5.22 18.99
CA GLN A 828 12.03 6.46 19.14
C GLN A 828 11.68 7.24 20.41
N ALA A 829 10.44 7.14 20.91
CA ALA A 829 10.06 7.71 22.20
C ALA A 829 10.75 6.97 23.37
N ALA A 830 10.91 5.65 23.26
CA ALA A 830 11.67 4.85 24.22
C ALA A 830 13.18 5.12 24.17
N ASP A 831 13.74 5.24 22.96
CA ASP A 831 15.16 5.51 22.70
C ASP A 831 15.61 6.86 23.29
N ARG A 832 14.78 7.90 23.12
CA ARG A 832 14.97 9.21 23.77
C ARG A 832 14.68 9.25 25.27
N GLY A 833 14.38 8.10 25.90
CA GLY A 833 14.05 7.99 27.32
C GLY A 833 12.71 8.60 27.76
N SER A 834 11.93 9.17 26.83
CA SER A 834 10.79 10.04 27.12
C SER A 834 9.54 9.35 27.68
N LEU A 835 9.46 8.02 27.67
CA LEU A 835 8.26 7.29 28.13
C LEU A 835 8.14 7.22 29.66
N VAL A 836 9.17 7.62 30.41
CA VAL A 836 9.06 7.76 31.88
C VAL A 836 8.16 8.93 32.28
N GLU A 837 8.08 9.97 31.43
CA GLU A 837 7.24 11.15 31.63
C GLU A 837 5.77 10.85 31.30
N GLU A 838 4.88 11.06 32.25
CA GLU A 838 3.46 10.75 32.12
C GLU A 838 2.80 11.49 30.95
N LYS A 839 3.19 12.75 30.72
CA LYS A 839 2.71 13.55 29.57
C LYS A 839 3.02 12.88 28.22
N HIS A 840 4.22 12.35 28.04
CA HIS A 840 4.64 11.71 26.79
C HIS A 840 4.10 10.29 26.66
N LEU A 841 4.02 9.55 27.77
CA LEU A 841 3.40 8.23 27.83
C LEU A 841 1.90 8.29 27.48
N LEU A 842 1.15 9.24 28.06
CA LEU A 842 -0.27 9.45 27.74
C LEU A 842 -0.49 9.96 26.30
N ALA A 843 0.42 10.77 25.76
CA ALA A 843 0.37 11.16 24.35
C ALA A 843 0.47 9.93 23.42
N GLN A 844 1.37 8.98 23.75
CA GLN A 844 1.46 7.72 23.02
C GLN A 844 0.21 6.84 23.21
N VAL A 845 -0.32 6.68 24.43
CA VAL A 845 -1.59 5.97 24.68
C VAL A 845 -2.71 6.50 23.79
N ARG A 846 -2.93 7.83 23.78
CA ARG A 846 -4.02 8.49 23.03
C ARG A 846 -3.82 8.40 21.51
N ARG A 847 -2.57 8.43 21.03
CA ARG A 847 -2.24 8.15 19.63
C ARG A 847 -2.59 6.71 19.26
N MET A 848 -2.19 5.76 20.10
CA MET A 848 -2.34 4.32 19.85
C MET A 848 -3.81 3.86 19.91
N GLN A 849 -4.62 4.45 20.80
CA GLN A 849 -6.08 4.29 20.83
C GLN A 849 -6.77 4.73 19.52
N ARG A 850 -6.25 5.76 18.85
CA ARG A 850 -6.82 6.29 17.59
C ARG A 850 -6.28 5.60 16.33
N HIS A 851 -5.25 4.77 16.46
CA HIS A 851 -4.64 4.05 15.35
C HIS A 851 -5.44 2.78 14.99
N PRO A 852 -5.62 2.40 13.70
CA PRO A 852 -6.41 1.23 13.31
C PRO A 852 -6.03 -0.10 13.99
N SER A 853 -4.78 -0.25 14.45
CA SER A 853 -4.33 -1.43 15.21
C SER A 853 -5.02 -1.62 16.56
N ILE A 854 -5.71 -0.60 17.12
CA ILE A 854 -6.55 -0.73 18.33
C ILE A 854 -7.67 -1.77 18.18
N ARG A 855 -8.03 -2.10 16.94
CA ARG A 855 -8.90 -3.24 16.60
C ARG A 855 -8.40 -4.56 17.21
N ARG A 856 -7.09 -4.71 17.45
CA ARG A 856 -6.53 -5.92 18.08
C ARG A 856 -6.86 -6.01 19.57
N LEU A 857 -6.95 -4.91 20.30
CA LEU A 857 -7.54 -4.89 21.65
C LEU A 857 -9.02 -5.31 21.59
N ALA A 858 -9.77 -4.84 20.59
CA ALA A 858 -11.17 -5.26 20.40
C ALA A 858 -11.31 -6.77 20.14
N THR A 859 -10.37 -7.41 19.43
CA THR A 859 -10.34 -8.87 19.24
C THR A 859 -9.79 -9.60 20.47
N GLU A 860 -8.54 -9.36 20.85
CA GLU A 860 -7.77 -10.19 21.79
C GLU A 860 -8.09 -9.93 23.27
N PHE A 861 -8.52 -8.71 23.62
CA PHE A 861 -9.18 -8.49 24.91
C PHE A 861 -10.68 -8.62 24.76
N GLY A 862 -11.30 -7.85 23.87
CA GLY A 862 -12.75 -7.69 23.81
C GLY A 862 -13.51 -8.98 23.48
N CYS A 863 -13.12 -9.70 22.42
CA CYS A 863 -13.78 -10.96 22.06
C CYS A 863 -13.39 -12.14 22.97
N GLN A 864 -12.20 -12.13 23.58
CA GLN A 864 -11.84 -13.11 24.62
C GLN A 864 -12.66 -12.87 25.90
N TRP A 865 -12.75 -11.63 26.38
CA TRP A 865 -13.57 -11.22 27.53
C TRP A 865 -15.03 -11.65 27.36
N LEU A 866 -15.63 -11.44 26.20
CA LEU A 866 -17.01 -11.84 25.93
C LEU A 866 -17.19 -13.34 25.63
N HIS A 867 -16.13 -14.15 25.68
CA HIS A 867 -16.12 -15.59 25.35
C HIS A 867 -16.56 -15.91 23.90
N ILE A 868 -16.29 -15.02 22.95
CA ILE A 868 -16.65 -15.16 21.51
C ILE A 868 -15.45 -15.16 20.56
N HIS A 869 -14.20 -15.18 21.04
CA HIS A 869 -12.99 -15.15 20.21
C HIS A 869 -12.90 -16.32 19.20
N ASP A 870 -13.35 -17.50 19.61
CA ASP A 870 -13.42 -18.72 18.80
C ASP A 870 -14.71 -18.82 17.96
N PHE A 871 -15.57 -17.79 17.94
CA PHE A 871 -16.84 -17.81 17.21
C PHE A 871 -16.70 -18.18 15.72
N PRO A 872 -15.67 -17.77 14.97
CA PRO A 872 -15.48 -18.18 13.57
C PRO A 872 -15.40 -19.70 13.35
N VAL A 873 -14.84 -20.45 14.31
CA VAL A 873 -14.71 -21.92 14.22
C VAL A 873 -15.91 -22.68 14.80
N LEU A 874 -16.93 -21.97 15.31
CA LEU A 874 -18.16 -22.59 15.81
C LEU A 874 -18.89 -23.35 14.69
N ALA A 875 -18.98 -24.68 14.81
CA ALA A 875 -19.67 -25.58 13.87
C ALA A 875 -21.02 -26.11 14.42
N LEU A 876 -21.47 -25.59 15.57
CA LEU A 876 -22.51 -26.19 16.40
C LEU A 876 -23.91 -25.56 16.16
N LYS A 877 -24.36 -25.46 14.90
CA LYS A 877 -25.71 -24.97 14.56
C LYS A 877 -26.38 -25.89 13.53
N SER A 878 -27.67 -26.12 13.69
CA SER A 878 -28.45 -27.01 12.81
C SER A 878 -28.70 -26.35 11.46
N ASP A 879 -28.08 -26.86 10.39
CA ASP A 879 -28.28 -26.37 9.03
C ASP A 879 -29.73 -26.55 8.54
N LYS A 880 -30.49 -27.50 9.11
CA LYS A 880 -31.94 -27.67 8.87
C LYS A 880 -32.73 -26.42 9.27
N HIS A 881 -32.43 -25.83 10.43
CA HIS A 881 -33.18 -24.70 11.00
C HIS A 881 -32.51 -23.34 10.71
N TYR A 882 -31.20 -23.35 10.49
CA TYR A 882 -30.37 -22.15 10.38
C TYR A 882 -29.41 -22.17 9.17
N PRO A 883 -29.86 -22.52 7.94
CA PRO A 883 -28.97 -22.76 6.79
C PRO A 883 -28.12 -21.56 6.36
N LYS A 884 -28.50 -20.33 6.76
CA LYS A 884 -27.72 -19.12 6.50
C LYS A 884 -26.60 -18.85 7.54
N PHE A 885 -26.53 -19.64 8.63
CA PHE A 885 -25.58 -19.39 9.72
C PHE A 885 -24.12 -19.52 9.26
N ALA A 886 -23.79 -20.53 8.44
CA ALA A 886 -22.43 -20.72 7.93
C ALA A 886 -21.85 -19.46 7.26
N VAL A 887 -22.67 -18.74 6.48
CA VAL A 887 -22.30 -17.48 5.83
C VAL A 887 -22.33 -16.29 6.80
N LEU A 888 -23.35 -16.21 7.67
CA LEU A 888 -23.51 -15.09 8.61
C LEU A 888 -22.45 -15.08 9.74
N LYS A 889 -21.92 -16.25 10.12
CA LYS A 889 -21.02 -16.44 11.27
C LYS A 889 -19.81 -15.49 11.27
N SER A 890 -19.15 -15.32 10.11
CA SER A 890 -18.01 -14.41 9.97
C SER A 890 -18.42 -12.95 10.16
N HIS A 891 -19.60 -12.56 9.67
CA HIS A 891 -20.12 -11.21 9.82
C HIS A 891 -20.55 -10.92 11.27
N MET A 892 -21.22 -11.85 11.95
CA MET A 892 -21.59 -11.70 13.38
C MET A 892 -20.37 -11.45 14.28
N TYR A 893 -19.23 -12.07 13.96
CA TYR A 893 -17.95 -11.83 14.64
C TYR A 893 -17.36 -10.45 14.27
N GLU A 894 -17.38 -10.11 12.98
CA GLU A 894 -16.89 -8.83 12.46
C GLU A 894 -17.66 -7.62 13.01
N GLU A 895 -18.98 -7.72 13.18
CA GLU A 895 -19.81 -6.75 13.91
C GLU A 895 -19.27 -6.53 15.32
N SER A 896 -19.03 -7.62 16.05
CA SER A 896 -18.61 -7.58 17.46
C SER A 896 -17.25 -6.89 17.60
N ILE A 897 -16.29 -7.20 16.71
CA ILE A 897 -14.99 -6.52 16.67
C ILE A 897 -15.14 -5.03 16.31
N ARG A 898 -15.99 -4.67 15.33
CA ARG A 898 -16.21 -3.26 14.94
C ARG A 898 -16.87 -2.43 16.04
N PHE A 899 -17.86 -3.01 16.72
CA PHE A 899 -18.53 -2.40 17.86
C PHE A 899 -17.54 -2.08 18.98
N LEU A 900 -16.68 -3.04 19.34
CA LEU A 900 -15.65 -2.87 20.35
C LEU A 900 -14.50 -1.94 19.89
N ALA A 901 -14.16 -1.92 18.61
CA ALA A 901 -13.15 -1.00 18.07
C ALA A 901 -13.62 0.47 18.05
N ASP A 902 -14.90 0.73 17.74
CA ASP A 902 -15.54 2.05 17.93
C ASP A 902 -15.62 2.43 19.43
N ALA A 903 -15.82 1.45 20.31
CA ALA A 903 -15.77 1.66 21.76
C ALA A 903 -14.40 2.19 22.23
N PHE A 904 -13.31 1.50 21.88
CA PHE A 904 -11.96 1.89 22.30
C PHE A 904 -11.40 3.11 21.56
N SER A 905 -11.61 3.24 20.24
CA SER A 905 -11.04 4.35 19.46
C SER A 905 -11.83 5.66 19.55
N GLY A 906 -13.14 5.57 19.75
CA GLY A 906 -14.03 6.72 19.95
C GLY A 906 -14.16 7.15 21.42
N ASP A 907 -13.38 6.55 22.33
CA ASP A 907 -13.44 6.71 23.78
C ASP A 907 -14.88 6.75 24.32
N ARG A 908 -15.60 5.64 24.14
CA ARG A 908 -16.99 5.53 24.57
C ARG A 908 -17.09 5.32 26.08
N SER A 909 -18.25 5.69 26.64
CA SER A 909 -18.61 5.28 27.99
C SER A 909 -18.86 3.77 28.03
N LEU A 910 -18.42 3.09 29.09
CA LEU A 910 -18.79 1.69 29.34
C LEU A 910 -20.32 1.54 29.51
N MET A 911 -21.04 2.62 29.83
CA MET A 911 -22.51 2.70 29.80
C MET A 911 -23.07 2.59 28.37
N GLU A 912 -22.44 3.26 27.39
CA GLU A 912 -22.79 3.15 25.97
C GLU A 912 -22.44 1.76 25.43
N VAL A 913 -21.37 1.12 25.91
CA VAL A 913 -21.04 -0.27 25.54
C VAL A 913 -22.15 -1.25 25.98
N LEU A 914 -22.72 -1.08 27.17
CA LEU A 914 -23.80 -1.91 27.70
C LEU A 914 -25.16 -1.66 27.03
N ASP A 915 -25.53 -0.38 26.82
CA ASP A 915 -26.82 0.04 26.24
C ASP A 915 -26.63 0.98 25.04
N SER A 916 -25.90 0.52 24.03
CA SER A 916 -25.75 1.25 22.76
C SER A 916 -27.05 1.24 21.96
N ASP A 917 -27.30 2.34 21.25
CA ASP A 917 -28.35 2.46 20.22
C ASP A 917 -27.85 2.22 18.79
N HIS A 918 -26.60 1.75 18.64
CA HIS A 918 -25.97 1.50 17.34
C HIS A 918 -25.33 0.11 17.26
N THR A 919 -25.09 -0.31 16.02
CA THR A 919 -24.15 -1.39 15.72
C THR A 919 -23.54 -1.19 14.33
N PHE A 920 -22.71 -2.12 13.87
CA PHE A 920 -22.12 -2.14 12.54
C PHE A 920 -22.71 -3.29 11.73
N VAL A 921 -23.15 -3.03 10.50
CA VAL A 921 -23.71 -4.04 9.61
C VAL A 921 -23.20 -3.90 8.18
N ASN A 922 -23.14 -5.04 7.48
CA ASN A 922 -23.06 -5.16 6.03
C ASN A 922 -24.40 -5.70 5.49
N PRO A 923 -24.61 -5.85 4.16
CA PRO A 923 -25.92 -6.27 3.63
C PRO A 923 -26.46 -7.61 4.20
N PRO A 924 -25.64 -8.68 4.38
CA PRO A 924 -26.09 -9.90 5.06
C PRO A 924 -26.60 -9.69 6.49
N LEU A 925 -25.90 -8.91 7.33
CA LEU A 925 -26.39 -8.61 8.69
C LEU A 925 -27.57 -7.66 8.71
N ALA A 926 -27.62 -6.69 7.79
CA ALA A 926 -28.77 -5.80 7.68
C ALA A 926 -30.05 -6.59 7.38
N ALA A 927 -29.98 -7.57 6.47
CA ALA A 927 -31.08 -8.50 6.21
C ALA A 927 -31.39 -9.40 7.43
N PHE A 928 -30.37 -9.93 8.11
CA PHE A 928 -30.53 -10.75 9.32
C PHE A 928 -31.20 -10.00 10.49
N TYR A 929 -31.00 -8.69 10.59
CA TYR A 929 -31.61 -7.81 11.59
C TYR A 929 -32.88 -7.08 11.11
N GLY A 930 -33.41 -7.40 9.93
CA GLY A 930 -34.64 -6.76 9.40
C GLY A 930 -34.50 -5.26 9.09
N ILE A 931 -33.27 -4.78 8.85
CA ILE A 931 -32.97 -3.37 8.59
C ILE A 931 -33.36 -3.01 7.15
N SER A 932 -34.65 -2.74 6.96
CA SER A 932 -35.22 -2.26 5.69
C SER A 932 -34.56 -0.97 5.23
N GLY A 933 -34.40 -0.81 3.90
CA GLY A 933 -33.80 0.38 3.30
C GLY A 933 -32.29 0.55 3.49
N PHE A 934 -31.59 -0.47 4.00
CA PHE A 934 -30.13 -0.41 4.17
C PHE A 934 -29.40 -0.14 2.84
N LYS A 935 -28.55 0.89 2.84
CA LYS A 935 -27.63 1.20 1.74
C LYS A 935 -26.20 0.84 2.20
N PRO A 936 -25.40 0.11 1.40
CA PRO A 936 -24.02 -0.21 1.77
C PRO A 936 -23.17 1.04 2.00
N GLY A 937 -22.18 0.92 2.88
CA GLY A 937 -21.21 1.99 3.11
C GLY A 937 -20.39 2.31 1.84
N LYS A 938 -19.86 3.53 1.75
CA LYS A 938 -18.97 3.95 0.63
C LYS A 938 -17.58 3.30 0.65
N THR A 939 -17.31 2.41 1.61
CA THR A 939 -16.06 1.64 1.73
C THR A 939 -16.16 0.33 0.96
N ASN A 940 -15.03 -0.15 0.43
CA ASN A 940 -14.97 -1.37 -0.39
C ASN A 940 -15.41 -2.67 0.33
N ASP A 941 -15.59 -2.62 1.66
CA ASP A 941 -16.07 -3.73 2.48
C ASP A 941 -17.59 -3.71 2.74
N GLY A 942 -18.30 -2.65 2.31
CA GLY A 942 -19.76 -2.51 2.39
C GLY A 942 -20.34 -2.31 3.80
N TRP A 943 -19.50 -2.15 4.83
CA TRP A 943 -19.93 -1.99 6.22
C TRP A 943 -20.34 -0.55 6.54
N GLN A 944 -21.34 -0.40 7.43
CA GLN A 944 -21.81 0.90 7.91
C GLN A 944 -22.27 0.82 9.38
N ARG A 945 -22.04 1.90 10.14
CA ARG A 945 -22.65 2.11 11.47
C ARG A 945 -24.12 2.50 11.30
N VAL A 946 -25.02 1.76 11.93
CA VAL A 946 -26.48 1.99 11.89
C VAL A 946 -27.01 2.25 13.30
N GLY A 947 -27.90 3.23 13.44
CA GLY A 947 -28.52 3.64 14.71
C GLY A 947 -30.00 3.28 14.83
N GLY A 948 -30.56 3.53 16.02
CA GLY A 948 -31.94 3.15 16.37
C GLY A 948 -32.07 1.65 16.60
N MET A 949 -31.04 1.01 17.17
CA MET A 949 -31.07 -0.43 17.45
C MET A 949 -31.97 -0.77 18.64
N ARG A 950 -32.12 0.13 19.63
CA ARG A 950 -33.02 -0.07 20.79
C ARG A 950 -34.49 -0.11 20.36
N ALA A 951 -34.88 0.76 19.42
CA ALA A 951 -36.21 0.73 18.80
C ALA A 951 -36.48 -0.55 17.98
N ARG A 952 -35.44 -1.33 17.65
CA ARG A 952 -35.51 -2.65 17.01
C ARG A 952 -35.26 -3.80 18.00
N GLY A 953 -35.43 -3.55 19.30
CA GLY A 953 -35.24 -4.54 20.36
C GLY A 953 -33.79 -5.03 20.55
N ARG A 954 -32.78 -4.28 20.07
CA ARG A 954 -31.35 -4.67 20.03
C ARG A 954 -30.44 -3.59 20.63
N GLY A 955 -29.12 -3.82 20.59
CA GLY A 955 -28.07 -2.83 20.83
C GLY A 955 -27.25 -3.13 22.08
N GLY A 956 -25.99 -2.68 22.11
CA GLY A 956 -25.04 -3.00 23.19
C GLY A 956 -24.60 -4.47 23.21
N LEU A 957 -23.73 -4.84 24.15
CA LEU A 957 -23.12 -6.18 24.25
C LEU A 957 -24.14 -7.34 24.26
N LEU A 958 -25.25 -7.17 24.97
CA LEU A 958 -26.33 -8.16 25.06
C LEU A 958 -27.13 -8.31 23.76
N GLY A 959 -26.99 -7.36 22.83
CA GLY A 959 -27.68 -7.31 21.54
C GLY A 959 -26.80 -7.63 20.34
N LEU A 960 -25.60 -8.19 20.52
CA LEU A 960 -24.76 -8.69 19.42
C LEU A 960 -25.19 -10.13 19.05
N ALA A 961 -25.18 -10.49 17.76
CA ALA A 961 -25.56 -11.86 17.37
C ALA A 961 -24.60 -12.92 17.94
N ALA A 962 -23.29 -12.63 17.98
CA ALA A 962 -22.30 -13.58 18.49
C ALA A 962 -22.50 -13.91 19.98
N THR A 963 -22.79 -12.93 20.83
CA THR A 963 -23.02 -13.12 22.28
C THR A 963 -24.34 -13.82 22.58
N LEU A 964 -25.35 -13.73 21.71
CA LEU A 964 -26.61 -14.47 21.81
C LEU A 964 -26.53 -15.90 21.26
N ALA A 965 -25.71 -16.12 20.23
CA ALA A 965 -25.60 -17.39 19.51
C ALA A 965 -24.58 -18.35 20.14
N LYS A 966 -23.46 -17.84 20.69
CA LYS A 966 -22.41 -18.65 21.32
C LYS A 966 -22.92 -19.47 22.53
N PRO A 967 -23.63 -18.89 23.53
CA PRO A 967 -24.22 -19.62 24.65
C PRO A 967 -25.60 -20.23 24.27
N SER A 968 -25.68 -21.01 23.18
CA SER A 968 -26.91 -21.70 22.75
C SER A 968 -26.60 -22.95 21.94
N GLY A 969 -27.52 -23.92 21.94
CA GLY A 969 -27.33 -25.24 21.33
C GLY A 969 -27.33 -25.21 19.79
N ALA A 970 -27.52 -26.39 19.18
CA ALA A 970 -27.56 -26.51 17.72
C ALA A 970 -28.95 -26.20 17.13
N ALA A 971 -30.00 -26.72 17.75
CA ALA A 971 -31.40 -26.57 17.34
C ALA A 971 -32.30 -25.97 18.45
N ARG A 972 -31.72 -25.39 19.50
CA ARG A 972 -32.45 -24.68 20.56
C ARG A 972 -31.64 -23.59 21.25
N THR A 973 -32.35 -22.65 21.87
CA THR A 973 -31.80 -21.70 22.83
C THR A 973 -31.28 -22.40 24.09
N SER A 974 -30.64 -21.62 24.96
CA SER A 974 -30.24 -22.10 26.30
C SER A 974 -30.27 -20.94 27.29
N PRO A 975 -31.41 -20.72 27.99
CA PRO A 975 -31.50 -19.74 29.08
C PRO A 975 -30.39 -19.93 30.12
N ILE A 976 -30.08 -21.19 30.45
CA ILE A 976 -29.04 -21.55 31.41
C ILE A 976 -27.68 -21.00 30.98
N LEU A 977 -27.26 -21.24 29.73
CA LEU A 977 -25.95 -20.77 29.25
C LEU A 977 -25.92 -19.25 29.04
N ARG A 978 -27.02 -18.65 28.56
CA ARG A 978 -27.16 -17.19 28.41
C ARG A 978 -27.07 -16.48 29.77
N GLY A 979 -27.77 -17.01 30.77
CA GLY A 979 -27.74 -16.48 32.13
C GLY A 979 -26.40 -16.70 32.84
N ASN A 980 -25.76 -17.85 32.64
CA ASN A 980 -24.43 -18.13 33.17
C ASN A 980 -23.39 -17.16 32.58
N TRP A 981 -23.51 -16.84 31.29
CA TRP A 981 -22.66 -15.84 30.63
C TRP A 981 -22.85 -14.44 31.23
N VAL A 982 -24.10 -13.98 31.46
CA VAL A 982 -24.35 -12.70 32.15
C VAL A 982 -23.78 -12.72 33.58
N SER A 983 -24.01 -13.79 34.34
CA SER A 983 -23.54 -13.95 35.73
C SER A 983 -22.02 -13.96 35.85
N GLU A 984 -21.33 -14.89 35.18
CA GLU A 984 -19.90 -15.10 35.39
C GLU A 984 -19.02 -14.16 34.56
N VAL A 985 -19.43 -13.85 33.33
CA VAL A 985 -18.59 -13.10 32.38
C VAL A 985 -18.78 -11.59 32.55
N LEU A 986 -20.03 -11.12 32.63
CA LEU A 986 -20.33 -9.69 32.77
C LEU A 986 -20.39 -9.20 34.23
N LEU A 987 -20.82 -10.04 35.18
CA LEU A 987 -20.93 -9.65 36.59
C LEU A 987 -19.85 -10.27 37.50
N GLY A 988 -19.01 -11.20 37.01
CA GLY A 988 -17.95 -11.82 37.80
C GLY A 988 -18.44 -12.79 38.90
N GLU A 989 -19.72 -13.12 38.90
CA GLU A 989 -20.38 -13.92 39.93
C GLU A 989 -20.11 -15.41 39.76
N LYS A 990 -18.96 -15.91 40.24
CA LYS A 990 -18.62 -17.35 40.27
C LYS A 990 -19.80 -18.22 40.77
N LEU A 991 -20.22 -19.17 39.95
CA LEU A 991 -21.23 -20.18 40.30
C LEU A 991 -20.57 -21.47 40.85
N PRO A 992 -21.26 -22.24 41.69
CA PRO A 992 -20.77 -23.56 42.12
C PRO A 992 -20.91 -24.58 40.98
N ARG A 993 -20.11 -25.65 41.01
CA ARG A 993 -20.17 -26.72 39.99
C ARG A 993 -21.56 -27.38 39.98
N PRO A 994 -22.12 -27.71 38.79
CA PRO A 994 -23.39 -28.42 38.70
C PRO A 994 -23.31 -29.84 39.30
N PRO A 995 -24.44 -30.46 39.66
CA PRO A 995 -24.50 -31.86 40.09
C PRO A 995 -23.88 -32.82 39.05
N LYS A 996 -23.36 -33.97 39.50
CA LYS A 996 -22.74 -34.98 38.62
C LYS A 996 -23.71 -35.63 37.61
N GLN A 997 -25.01 -35.54 37.86
CA GLN A 997 -26.07 -36.12 37.05
C GLN A 997 -27.12 -35.03 36.79
N VAL A 998 -27.00 -34.31 35.67
CA VAL A 998 -28.01 -33.35 35.20
C VAL A 998 -28.76 -33.99 34.03
N PRO A 999 -30.10 -34.14 34.09
CA PRO A 999 -30.90 -34.61 32.97
C PRO A 999 -30.69 -33.77 31.71
N GLN A 1000 -30.54 -34.41 30.55
CA GLN A 1000 -30.40 -33.68 29.29
C GLN A 1000 -31.76 -33.14 28.83
N LEU A 1001 -31.82 -31.84 28.54
CA LEU A 1001 -32.94 -31.23 27.81
C LEU A 1001 -32.88 -31.65 26.33
N PRO A 1002 -34.03 -31.84 25.65
CA PRO A 1002 -34.10 -32.24 24.23
C PRO A 1002 -33.15 -31.45 23.31
N SER A 1003 -32.63 -32.08 22.28
CA SER A 1003 -31.62 -31.47 21.38
C SER A 1003 -32.21 -30.40 20.43
N ASP A 1004 -33.49 -30.51 20.12
CA ASP A 1004 -34.26 -29.63 19.23
C ASP A 1004 -35.41 -28.98 20.01
N GLU A 1005 -35.65 -27.68 19.79
CA GLU A 1005 -36.72 -26.93 20.44
C GLU A 1005 -38.12 -27.35 19.98
N SER A 1006 -38.26 -27.90 18.77
CA SER A 1006 -39.53 -28.44 18.27
C SER A 1006 -39.99 -29.72 19.00
N SER A 1007 -39.07 -30.49 19.58
CA SER A 1007 -39.32 -31.82 20.15
C SER A 1007 -39.31 -31.78 21.68
N THR A 1008 -40.31 -31.12 22.27
CA THR A 1008 -40.28 -30.64 23.66
C THR A 1008 -41.59 -30.83 24.44
N ASP A 1009 -42.38 -31.84 24.05
CA ASP A 1009 -43.62 -32.26 24.74
C ASP A 1009 -44.60 -31.11 25.01
N GLY A 1010 -44.77 -30.23 24.02
CA GLY A 1010 -45.63 -29.03 24.12
C GLY A 1010 -45.02 -27.86 24.90
N LEU A 1011 -43.96 -28.05 25.70
CA LEU A 1011 -43.37 -27.01 26.54
C LEU A 1011 -42.25 -26.22 25.82
N THR A 1012 -42.29 -24.88 25.91
CA THR A 1012 -41.17 -24.02 25.47
C THR A 1012 -39.89 -24.31 26.26
N VAL A 1013 -38.71 -23.97 25.73
CA VAL A 1013 -37.42 -24.16 26.45
C VAL A 1013 -37.41 -23.45 27.81
N ARG A 1014 -38.06 -22.27 27.93
CA ARG A 1014 -38.26 -21.58 29.22
C ARG A 1014 -39.09 -22.42 30.19
N GLN A 1015 -40.22 -23.00 29.75
CA GLN A 1015 -41.06 -23.83 30.60
C GLN A 1015 -40.36 -25.14 31.02
N LEU A 1016 -39.57 -25.75 30.13
CA LEU A 1016 -38.74 -26.91 30.46
C LEU A 1016 -37.68 -26.59 31.53
N VAL A 1017 -36.96 -25.48 31.36
CA VAL A 1017 -35.95 -25.02 32.34
C VAL A 1017 -36.62 -24.63 33.66
N ALA A 1018 -37.76 -23.94 33.63
CA ALA A 1018 -38.54 -23.62 34.83
C ALA A 1018 -38.99 -24.90 35.58
N ARG A 1019 -39.54 -25.89 34.87
CA ARG A 1019 -39.90 -27.21 35.43
C ARG A 1019 -38.68 -27.91 36.05
N HIS A 1020 -37.53 -27.90 35.37
CA HIS A 1020 -36.28 -28.44 35.93
C HIS A 1020 -35.81 -27.70 37.19
N SER A 1021 -35.93 -26.36 37.21
CA SER A 1021 -35.50 -25.51 38.33
C SER A 1021 -36.27 -25.71 39.64
N THR A 1022 -37.38 -26.46 39.63
CA THR A 1022 -38.17 -26.79 40.82
C THR A 1022 -37.46 -27.75 41.78
N GLN A 1023 -36.53 -28.58 41.29
CA GLN A 1023 -35.75 -29.51 42.13
C GLN A 1023 -34.78 -28.73 43.01
N GLU A 1024 -34.78 -28.92 44.34
CA GLU A 1024 -33.99 -28.07 45.27
C GLU A 1024 -32.49 -28.06 44.96
N SER A 1025 -31.96 -29.19 44.48
CA SER A 1025 -30.58 -29.37 44.00
C SER A 1025 -30.21 -28.42 42.86
N CYS A 1026 -31.12 -28.18 41.91
CA CYS A 1026 -30.93 -27.29 40.76
C CYS A 1026 -31.35 -25.85 41.09
N ALA A 1027 -32.42 -25.68 41.87
CA ALA A 1027 -32.99 -24.40 42.29
C ALA A 1027 -31.97 -23.41 42.90
N ARG A 1028 -30.88 -23.91 43.51
CA ARG A 1028 -29.81 -23.08 44.08
C ARG A 1028 -29.07 -22.26 43.02
N CYS A 1029 -28.72 -22.87 41.89
CA CYS A 1029 -27.98 -22.22 40.82
C CYS A 1029 -28.94 -21.48 39.89
N HIS A 1030 -30.02 -22.17 39.50
CA HIS A 1030 -31.02 -21.67 38.55
C HIS A 1030 -31.63 -20.32 38.97
N ARG A 1031 -31.90 -20.10 40.27
CA ARG A 1031 -32.37 -18.80 40.79
C ARG A 1031 -31.44 -17.61 40.48
N ARG A 1032 -30.14 -17.82 40.29
CA ARG A 1032 -29.15 -16.77 39.95
C ARG A 1032 -28.91 -16.62 38.44
N ILE A 1033 -29.35 -17.60 37.65
CA ILE A 1033 -28.98 -17.80 36.24
C ILE A 1033 -30.19 -17.54 35.34
N ASP A 1034 -31.27 -18.29 35.57
CA ASP A 1034 -32.41 -18.38 34.67
C ASP A 1034 -33.12 -17.04 34.42
N PRO A 1035 -33.25 -16.11 35.40
CA PRO A 1035 -33.81 -14.79 35.11
C PRO A 1035 -33.05 -14.01 34.04
N PHE A 1036 -31.71 -14.06 34.05
CA PHE A 1036 -30.92 -13.43 32.98
C PHE A 1036 -31.09 -14.16 31.63
N GLY A 1037 -31.30 -15.48 31.66
CA GLY A 1037 -31.58 -16.30 30.49
C GLY A 1037 -32.95 -16.04 29.85
N PHE A 1038 -34.02 -16.06 30.66
CA PHE A 1038 -35.41 -15.90 30.21
C PHE A 1038 -35.65 -14.52 29.57
N ALA A 1039 -35.03 -13.47 30.11
CA ALA A 1039 -35.08 -12.12 29.52
C ALA A 1039 -34.43 -12.05 28.12
N LEU A 1040 -33.64 -13.06 27.71
CA LEU A 1040 -33.00 -13.16 26.39
C LEU A 1040 -33.68 -14.17 25.45
N GLU A 1041 -34.81 -14.79 25.84
CA GLU A 1041 -35.50 -15.77 24.99
C GLU A 1041 -36.25 -15.18 23.80
N GLY A 1042 -36.43 -13.86 23.75
CA GLY A 1042 -36.84 -13.11 22.55
C GLY A 1042 -35.83 -13.16 21.38
N PHE A 1043 -34.76 -13.96 21.49
CA PHE A 1043 -33.83 -14.29 20.42
C PHE A 1043 -33.67 -15.80 20.21
N ASP A 1044 -33.65 -16.24 18.96
CA ASP A 1044 -33.45 -17.64 18.57
C ASP A 1044 -32.01 -18.14 18.83
N THR A 1045 -31.75 -19.39 18.44
CA THR A 1045 -30.48 -20.10 18.62
C THR A 1045 -29.26 -19.45 17.94
N ILE A 1046 -29.48 -18.58 16.95
CA ILE A 1046 -28.44 -17.80 16.25
C ILE A 1046 -28.54 -16.29 16.53
N GLY A 1047 -29.36 -15.89 17.51
CA GLY A 1047 -29.48 -14.51 17.96
C GLY A 1047 -30.41 -13.63 17.12
N ARG A 1048 -31.26 -14.19 16.24
CA ARG A 1048 -32.30 -13.46 15.49
C ARG A 1048 -33.49 -13.18 16.41
N SER A 1049 -34.16 -12.02 16.28
CA SER A 1049 -35.34 -11.72 17.12
C SER A 1049 -36.51 -12.66 16.81
N ARG A 1050 -37.27 -13.06 17.83
CA ARG A 1050 -38.43 -13.95 17.73
C ARG A 1050 -39.56 -13.57 18.69
N THR A 1051 -40.79 -13.83 18.28
CA THR A 1051 -42.00 -13.85 19.13
C THR A 1051 -42.54 -15.27 19.34
N ARG A 1052 -42.20 -16.20 18.44
CA ARG A 1052 -42.54 -17.63 18.52
C ARG A 1052 -41.29 -18.51 18.44
N ASP A 1053 -41.35 -19.68 19.06
CA ASP A 1053 -40.28 -20.67 19.05
C ASP A 1053 -40.36 -21.64 17.85
N LEU A 1054 -39.39 -22.57 17.72
CA LEU A 1054 -39.41 -23.56 16.62
C LEU A 1054 -40.58 -24.56 16.69
N GLY A 1055 -41.31 -24.63 17.80
CA GLY A 1055 -42.58 -25.36 17.93
C GLY A 1055 -43.81 -24.51 17.62
N GLY A 1056 -43.64 -23.25 17.19
CA GLY A 1056 -44.73 -22.32 16.88
C GLY A 1056 -45.41 -21.69 18.10
N ARG A 1057 -44.88 -21.88 19.31
CA ARG A 1057 -45.46 -21.40 20.58
C ARG A 1057 -44.98 -19.99 20.90
N ASP A 1058 -45.83 -19.19 21.53
CA ASP A 1058 -45.50 -17.82 21.92
C ASP A 1058 -44.42 -17.77 23.02
N VAL A 1059 -43.46 -16.84 22.86
CA VAL A 1059 -42.30 -16.68 23.73
C VAL A 1059 -42.59 -15.68 24.84
N ASP A 1060 -42.47 -16.12 26.10
CA ASP A 1060 -42.58 -15.27 27.28
C ASP A 1060 -41.19 -14.90 27.82
N THR A 1061 -40.86 -13.61 27.80
CA THR A 1061 -39.59 -13.05 28.32
C THR A 1061 -39.68 -12.46 29.72
N LYS A 1062 -40.84 -12.56 30.40
CA LYS A 1062 -41.05 -11.99 31.74
C LYS A 1062 -40.39 -12.85 32.80
N THR A 1063 -39.79 -12.21 33.79
CA THR A 1063 -39.12 -12.91 34.89
C THR A 1063 -38.90 -12.01 36.10
N ARG A 1064 -38.50 -12.62 37.23
CA ARG A 1064 -38.13 -11.93 38.47
C ARG A 1064 -36.71 -12.30 38.87
N LEU A 1065 -35.92 -11.28 39.18
CA LEU A 1065 -34.50 -11.37 39.54
C LEU A 1065 -34.30 -11.77 41.02
N PRO A 1066 -33.07 -12.15 41.44
CA PRO A 1066 -32.80 -12.61 42.80
C PRO A 1066 -33.12 -11.60 43.92
N ASP A 1067 -33.14 -10.31 43.59
CA ASP A 1067 -33.49 -9.19 44.48
C ASP A 1067 -34.98 -8.81 44.41
N GLY A 1068 -35.79 -9.62 43.73
CA GLY A 1068 -37.23 -9.41 43.60
C GLY A 1068 -37.64 -8.47 42.47
N VAL A 1069 -36.71 -7.83 41.75
CA VAL A 1069 -37.04 -6.93 40.64
C VAL A 1069 -37.64 -7.72 39.47
N ALA A 1070 -38.83 -7.32 39.01
CA ALA A 1070 -39.46 -7.86 37.82
C ALA A 1070 -38.91 -7.17 36.57
N ILE A 1071 -38.63 -7.94 35.51
CA ILE A 1071 -38.17 -7.43 34.20
C ILE A 1071 -38.88 -8.17 33.06
N ASP A 1072 -38.93 -7.53 31.90
CA ASP A 1072 -39.37 -8.13 30.65
C ASP A 1072 -38.34 -7.85 29.54
N GLY A 1073 -37.90 -8.93 28.88
CA GLY A 1073 -37.02 -8.90 27.71
C GLY A 1073 -35.65 -8.24 27.93
N LEU A 1074 -34.95 -8.03 26.80
CA LEU A 1074 -33.64 -7.38 26.77
C LEU A 1074 -33.70 -5.94 27.31
N ALA A 1075 -34.81 -5.22 27.11
CA ALA A 1075 -34.99 -3.85 27.58
C ALA A 1075 -35.03 -3.77 29.12
N GLY A 1076 -35.80 -4.66 29.77
CA GLY A 1076 -35.83 -4.77 31.22
C GLY A 1076 -34.49 -5.21 31.79
N LEU A 1077 -33.84 -6.20 31.18
CA LEU A 1077 -32.50 -6.67 31.59
C LEU A 1077 -31.44 -5.56 31.50
N LYS A 1078 -31.40 -4.81 30.40
CA LYS A 1078 -30.50 -3.64 30.24
C LYS A 1078 -30.75 -2.59 31.32
N THR A 1079 -32.01 -2.23 31.55
CA THR A 1079 -32.40 -1.24 32.57
C THR A 1079 -31.99 -1.69 33.97
N TYR A 1080 -32.18 -2.97 34.31
CA TYR A 1080 -31.72 -3.54 35.56
C TYR A 1080 -30.20 -3.47 35.71
N LEU A 1081 -29.44 -3.94 34.71
CA LEU A 1081 -27.98 -3.90 34.77
C LEU A 1081 -27.47 -2.46 34.89
N LYS A 1082 -28.05 -1.52 34.14
CA LYS A 1082 -27.74 -0.08 34.16
C LYS A 1082 -28.04 0.62 35.50
N THR A 1083 -29.12 0.24 36.19
CA THR A 1083 -29.60 0.96 37.39
C THR A 1083 -29.31 0.26 38.73
N LYS A 1084 -29.06 -1.05 38.73
CA LYS A 1084 -28.83 -1.85 39.94
C LYS A 1084 -27.47 -2.56 39.99
N ARG A 1085 -26.91 -2.95 38.83
CA ARG A 1085 -25.69 -3.80 38.78
C ARG A 1085 -24.50 -3.17 38.03
N PHE A 1086 -24.61 -1.93 37.58
CA PHE A 1086 -23.60 -1.30 36.72
C PHE A 1086 -22.24 -1.22 37.42
N ASP A 1087 -22.26 -0.92 38.72
CA ASP A 1087 -21.06 -0.89 39.57
C ASP A 1087 -20.37 -2.26 39.69
N THR A 1088 -21.13 -3.38 39.60
CA THR A 1088 -20.56 -4.73 39.48
C THR A 1088 -19.91 -4.93 38.11
N PHE A 1089 -20.61 -4.54 37.03
CA PHE A 1089 -20.15 -4.67 35.65
C PHE A 1089 -18.87 -3.86 35.37
N VAL A 1090 -18.78 -2.62 35.88
CA VAL A 1090 -17.56 -1.79 35.80
C VAL A 1090 -16.40 -2.46 36.57
N ARG A 1091 -16.61 -2.97 37.79
CA ARG A 1091 -15.56 -3.66 38.56
C ARG A 1091 -15.07 -4.94 37.87
N GLN A 1092 -15.98 -5.74 37.31
CA GLN A 1092 -15.62 -6.91 36.50
C GLN A 1092 -14.81 -6.50 35.26
N PHE A 1093 -15.28 -5.52 34.49
CA PHE A 1093 -14.57 -5.02 33.30
C PHE A 1093 -13.16 -4.54 33.64
N ASN A 1094 -13.00 -3.72 34.68
CA ASN A 1094 -11.70 -3.19 35.10
C ASN A 1094 -10.73 -4.32 35.54
N ARG A 1095 -11.24 -5.31 36.28
CA ARG A 1095 -10.47 -6.50 36.67
C ARG A 1095 -9.98 -7.29 35.45
N LYS A 1096 -10.86 -7.51 34.47
CA LYS A 1096 -10.50 -8.21 33.22
C LYS A 1096 -9.49 -7.42 32.39
N LEU A 1097 -9.68 -6.11 32.25
CA LEU A 1097 -8.77 -5.24 31.50
C LEU A 1097 -7.38 -5.17 32.14
N LEU A 1098 -7.30 -5.05 33.48
CA LEU A 1098 -6.04 -5.06 34.22
C LEU A 1098 -5.32 -6.42 34.08
N GLY A 1099 -6.04 -7.54 34.24
CA GLY A 1099 -5.47 -8.87 34.05
C GLY A 1099 -4.89 -9.10 32.65
N TYR A 1100 -5.61 -8.65 31.62
CA TYR A 1100 -5.13 -8.68 30.23
C TYR A 1100 -3.91 -7.76 30.01
N ALA A 1101 -3.92 -6.53 30.54
CA ALA A 1101 -2.84 -5.55 30.37
C ALA A 1101 -1.52 -6.03 31.01
N LEU A 1102 -1.60 -6.66 32.18
CA LEU A 1102 -0.43 -7.20 32.87
C LEU A 1102 -0.02 -8.59 32.35
N GLY A 1103 -0.94 -9.36 31.76
CA GLY A 1103 -0.69 -10.76 31.36
C GLY A 1103 -0.53 -11.70 32.55
N ARG A 1104 -1.18 -11.37 33.68
CA ARG A 1104 -1.25 -12.17 34.92
C ARG A 1104 -2.63 -12.07 35.55
N GLN A 1105 -2.97 -12.99 36.43
CA GLN A 1105 -4.16 -12.84 37.28
C GLN A 1105 -4.02 -11.63 38.21
N THR A 1106 -5.13 -10.96 38.52
CA THR A 1106 -5.15 -9.87 39.52
C THR A 1106 -4.95 -10.42 40.93
N GLN A 1107 -4.12 -9.74 41.72
CA GLN A 1107 -3.75 -10.07 43.10
C GLN A 1107 -4.42 -9.11 44.10
N LEU A 1108 -4.33 -9.39 45.40
CA LEU A 1108 -4.94 -8.54 46.43
C LEU A 1108 -4.33 -7.12 46.45
N SER A 1109 -3.03 -6.99 46.15
CA SER A 1109 -2.30 -5.73 45.97
C SER A 1109 -2.80 -4.86 44.79
N ASP A 1110 -3.55 -5.44 43.85
CA ASP A 1110 -4.16 -4.70 42.74
C ASP A 1110 -5.50 -4.07 43.12
N GLN A 1111 -6.13 -4.49 44.22
CA GLN A 1111 -7.47 -4.03 44.61
C GLN A 1111 -7.55 -2.50 44.80
N PRO A 1112 -6.59 -1.80 45.44
CA PRO A 1112 -6.63 -0.34 45.58
C PRO A 1112 -6.52 0.39 44.24
N LEU A 1113 -5.81 -0.20 43.26
CA LEU A 1113 -5.76 0.32 41.89
C LEU A 1113 -7.11 0.13 41.18
N LEU A 1114 -7.75 -1.04 41.33
CA LEU A 1114 -9.06 -1.31 40.73
C LEU A 1114 -10.15 -0.38 41.28
N ASP A 1115 -10.12 -0.08 42.58
CA ASP A 1115 -11.06 0.85 43.22
C ASP A 1115 -10.79 2.31 42.82
N GLU A 1116 -9.53 2.74 42.70
CA GLU A 1116 -9.17 4.06 42.16
C GLU A 1116 -9.54 4.20 40.67
N ILE A 1117 -9.32 3.17 39.83
CA ILE A 1117 -9.79 3.16 38.43
C ILE A 1117 -11.32 3.33 38.40
N HIS A 1118 -12.04 2.54 39.20
CA HIS A 1118 -13.50 2.62 39.28
C HIS A 1118 -13.98 4.02 39.72
N ARG A 1119 -13.34 4.61 40.74
CA ARG A 1119 -13.61 5.97 41.24
C ARG A 1119 -13.29 7.06 40.20
N ARG A 1120 -12.22 6.90 39.41
CA ARG A 1120 -11.88 7.81 38.32
C ARG A 1120 -12.86 7.71 37.16
N MET A 1121 -13.29 6.50 36.81
CA MET A 1121 -14.30 6.26 35.78
C MET A 1121 -15.64 6.90 36.15
N SER A 1122 -16.14 6.73 37.39
CA SER A 1122 -17.41 7.35 37.80
C SER A 1122 -17.39 8.88 37.82
N GLN A 1123 -16.21 9.49 38.02
CA GLN A 1123 -16.00 10.94 37.87
C GLN A 1123 -15.90 11.42 36.42
N ASN A 1124 -15.75 10.52 35.44
CA ASN A 1124 -15.47 10.84 34.04
C ASN A 1124 -16.35 10.00 33.10
N ASP A 1125 -17.67 9.98 33.34
CA ASP A 1125 -18.68 9.35 32.46
C ASP A 1125 -18.37 7.87 32.09
N TYR A 1126 -17.65 7.15 32.96
CA TYR A 1126 -17.18 5.78 32.74
C TYR A 1126 -16.45 5.56 31.40
N ARG A 1127 -15.69 6.56 30.95
CA ARG A 1127 -14.92 6.53 29.70
C ARG A 1127 -13.82 5.46 29.71
N LEU A 1128 -13.65 4.78 28.58
CA LEU A 1128 -12.70 3.68 28.41
C LEU A 1128 -11.23 4.15 28.44
N SER A 1129 -10.95 5.37 27.96
CA SER A 1129 -9.63 6.00 28.05
C SER A 1129 -9.13 6.06 29.49
N VAL A 1130 -9.99 6.45 30.44
CA VAL A 1130 -9.65 6.61 31.85
C VAL A 1130 -9.15 5.30 32.47
N ALA A 1131 -9.77 4.17 32.14
CA ALA A 1131 -9.30 2.86 32.59
C ALA A 1131 -7.92 2.52 32.00
N ILE A 1132 -7.73 2.75 30.70
CA ILE A 1132 -6.45 2.47 30.00
C ILE A 1132 -5.32 3.36 30.54
N GLU A 1133 -5.57 4.67 30.71
CA GLU A 1133 -4.59 5.64 31.19
C GLU A 1133 -4.21 5.37 32.65
N MET A 1134 -5.18 5.10 33.53
CA MET A 1134 -4.91 4.73 34.93
C MET A 1134 -4.13 3.41 35.05
N ILE A 1135 -4.40 2.41 34.19
CA ILE A 1135 -3.59 1.19 34.13
C ILE A 1135 -2.16 1.53 33.69
N VAL A 1136 -1.98 2.25 32.59
CA VAL A 1136 -0.64 2.55 32.04
C VAL A 1136 0.20 3.42 32.97
N LEU A 1137 -0.42 4.32 33.76
CA LEU A 1137 0.27 5.13 34.76
C LEU A 1137 0.61 4.38 36.06
N SER A 1138 -0.01 3.22 36.32
CA SER A 1138 0.12 2.50 37.60
C SER A 1138 1.53 1.96 37.85
N PRO A 1139 1.93 1.78 39.14
CA PRO A 1139 3.11 0.99 39.50
C PRO A 1139 3.07 -0.41 38.89
N GLN A 1140 1.91 -1.07 38.90
CA GLN A 1140 1.69 -2.39 38.31
C GLN A 1140 2.13 -2.49 36.84
N PHE A 1141 1.92 -1.43 36.06
CA PHE A 1141 2.29 -1.40 34.64
C PHE A 1141 3.70 -0.83 34.40
N ARG A 1142 4.18 0.09 35.24
CA ARG A 1142 5.48 0.78 35.09
C ARG A 1142 6.63 0.17 35.88
N GLN A 1143 6.37 -0.79 36.76
CA GLN A 1143 7.38 -1.39 37.65
C GLN A 1143 7.43 -2.92 37.58
N ILE A 1144 8.46 -3.48 38.22
CA ILE A 1144 8.72 -4.90 38.43
C ILE A 1144 9.07 -5.12 39.90
N ARG A 1145 8.54 -6.19 40.52
CA ARG A 1145 8.87 -6.61 41.89
C ARG A 1145 10.29 -7.20 41.92
N GLY A 1146 11.10 -6.81 42.90
CA GLY A 1146 12.47 -7.32 43.06
C GLY A 1146 12.54 -8.81 43.36
N ARG A 1147 13.67 -9.41 42.97
CA ARG A 1147 13.91 -10.86 43.01
C ARG A 1147 13.68 -11.47 44.40
N ASP A 1148 14.08 -10.75 45.44
CA ASP A 1148 14.13 -11.24 46.83
C ASP A 1148 12.96 -10.70 47.67
N ALA A 1149 11.93 -10.17 47.01
CA ALA A 1149 10.75 -9.63 47.67
C ALA A 1149 9.94 -10.74 48.33
N ARG A 1150 9.82 -10.69 49.66
CA ARG A 1150 9.10 -11.69 50.46
C ARG A 1150 7.67 -11.88 49.95
N VAL A 1151 7.38 -13.06 49.42
CA VAL A 1151 6.04 -13.44 49.00
C VAL A 1151 5.22 -13.76 50.25
N ALA A 1152 4.03 -13.16 50.40
CA ALA A 1152 3.11 -13.46 51.51
C ALA A 1152 2.52 -14.89 51.48
N ASP A 1153 2.81 -15.65 50.41
CA ASP A 1153 2.44 -17.06 50.19
C ASP A 1153 3.63 -18.03 50.44
N SER A 1154 4.82 -17.57 50.86
CA SER A 1154 5.90 -18.46 51.29
C SER A 1154 5.54 -19.13 52.64
N PRO A 1155 5.57 -20.47 52.75
CA PRO A 1155 5.10 -21.22 53.93
C PRO A 1155 5.98 -21.03 55.18
#